data_AF-A0A5W4B5F6-F1
#
_entry.id   AF-A0A5W4B5F6-F1
#
_cell.length_a   1.000
_cell.length_b   1.000
_cell.length_c   1.000
_cell.angle_alpha   90.00
_cell.angle_beta   90.00
_cell.angle_gamma   90.00
#
_symmetry.space_group_name_H-M   'P 1'
#
loop_
_entity.id
_entity.type
_entity.pdbx_description
1 polymer ?
#
loop_
_entity_poly.entity_id
_entity_poly.type
_entity_poly.pdbx_seq_one_letter_code
_entity_poly.pdbx_strand_id
1 'polypeptide(L)'
;MTHRIQRLKAALFQNHREISLERALLYTVSHQQTEGEPVILRRAKATAYILEHVEISIRDEELIAGNRTVKPRAGIMSPEMDPYWLLNELDRFPTRPQDRFDISEEDKRLYREVLFPYWEKRSMKDFINGQMTDEVKAAVSTQIFSINQTDKGQGHIIIDYPRLLNNGLGELAAQMRARCEQQPENDFYQAALLLLEASQRHILRYAVLAEQQAERCPDARRRQELLTIAANSRHNAQHKPQTFWQACQLFWYMNIILQYESNASSLSLGRFDQYMLPFYQTSLTQGDDPAFLKELLESLWVKCNDIVLLRSTSSARYFAGFPTGYTALLGGLTESGRSAVNVLSFLCLDAYQSVQLPQPNLGVRTNALIDTPFLLKTAETIRLGTGIPQIFNDEVVVPAFLNRGVSLEDARDYAVVGCVELSIPGRTYGLHDIAMFNLLKVMEISLYENEGNDTLTYEALLAHIRAKISHYITLMVEGSNICDIGHRDWAPVPLLSSFISDCLEKGRDITDGGARYNFSGVQGIGIANLSDSLHALNGLVFDQQRLSFDALLSILKNNFATPEGEKIRARLINRFEKYGNDIDNVDNISAELLRYYCKEVEKYQNPRGGQFTPGSYTVSAHVPLGAVVGATPDGRFAGEQLADGGLSPMLGQDMQGPTAVLKSVSKLDNTLLSNGTLLNVKFTPATLEGEAGLRKLADFLRAFTQLKLQHIQFNVVNADTLREAQLRPQDFAGLVVRVAGYSAFFVELSKEIQDDIIRRTAHQL
;
A
#
# COMPACT_ATOMS: atom_id res chain seq x y z
N MET A 1 22.60 -15.84 -6.46
CA MET A 1 22.84 -14.90 -5.35
C MET A 1 24.29 -14.98 -4.92
N THR A 2 24.99 -13.83 -4.81
CA THR A 2 26.40 -13.78 -4.39
C THR A 2 26.54 -13.87 -2.85
N HIS A 3 27.75 -14.12 -2.35
CA HIS A 3 28.04 -14.12 -0.90
C HIS A 3 27.81 -12.75 -0.24
N ARG A 4 27.97 -11.65 -0.97
CA ARG A 4 27.67 -10.30 -0.47
C ARG A 4 26.18 -10.16 -0.16
N ILE A 5 25.32 -10.51 -1.12
CA ILE A 5 23.86 -10.39 -0.96
C ILE A 5 23.34 -11.25 0.18
N GLN A 6 23.90 -12.46 0.37
CA GLN A 6 23.59 -13.31 1.52
C GLN A 6 23.90 -12.61 2.86
N ARG A 7 25.08 -11.99 2.98
CA ARG A 7 25.50 -11.28 4.20
C ARG A 7 24.66 -10.02 4.43
N LEU A 8 24.38 -9.23 3.40
CA LEU A 8 23.49 -8.07 3.49
C LEU A 8 22.08 -8.49 3.95
N LYS A 9 21.53 -9.55 3.38
CA LYS A 9 20.23 -10.11 3.80
C LYS A 9 20.27 -10.55 5.26
N ALA A 10 21.28 -11.31 5.68
CA ALA A 10 21.40 -11.76 7.07
C ALA A 10 21.52 -10.59 8.06
N ALA A 11 22.28 -9.55 7.71
CA ALA A 11 22.50 -8.38 8.56
C ALA A 11 21.19 -7.61 8.88
N LEU A 12 20.20 -7.60 7.97
CA LEU A 12 18.90 -6.96 8.21
C LEU A 12 18.10 -7.58 9.36
N PHE A 13 18.34 -8.85 9.68
CA PHE A 13 17.56 -9.62 10.65
C PHE A 13 18.39 -10.07 11.85
N GLN A 14 19.66 -9.64 11.94
CA GLN A 14 20.57 -10.07 13.00
C GLN A 14 20.14 -9.58 14.39
N ASN A 15 19.53 -8.39 14.46
CA ASN A 15 19.12 -7.75 15.70
C ASN A 15 17.60 -7.60 15.76
N HIS A 16 17.08 -7.48 16.97
CA HIS A 16 15.69 -7.09 17.18
C HIS A 16 15.46 -5.67 16.67
N ARG A 17 14.22 -5.37 16.28
CA ARG A 17 13.83 -4.03 15.85
C ARG A 17 13.70 -3.14 17.06
N GLU A 18 14.18 -1.92 16.95
CA GLU A 18 14.13 -0.92 18.02
C GLU A 18 13.41 0.35 17.54
N ILE A 19 12.91 1.16 18.47
CA ILE A 19 12.42 2.50 18.16
C ILE A 19 13.57 3.51 18.30
N SER A 20 13.70 4.41 17.33
CA SER A 20 14.54 5.60 17.41
C SER A 20 13.70 6.86 17.60
N LEU A 21 14.05 7.66 18.61
CA LEU A 21 13.46 8.97 18.88
C LEU A 21 14.18 10.13 18.17
N GLU A 22 15.30 9.86 17.51
CA GLU A 22 16.20 10.89 16.97
C GLU A 22 15.46 11.88 16.05
N ARG A 23 14.70 11.37 15.07
CA ARG A 23 13.89 12.22 14.19
C ARG A 23 12.96 13.12 14.99
N ALA A 24 12.21 12.54 15.94
CA ALA A 24 11.21 13.27 16.71
C ALA A 24 11.85 14.38 17.55
N LEU A 25 13.03 14.13 18.13
CA LEU A 25 13.78 15.12 18.90
C LEU A 25 14.28 16.27 18.02
N LEU A 26 14.95 15.95 16.91
CA LEU A 26 15.44 16.96 15.96
C LEU A 26 14.30 17.80 15.37
N TYR A 27 13.19 17.15 15.03
CA TYR A 27 11.99 17.81 14.53
C TYR A 27 11.40 18.79 15.55
N THR A 28 11.33 18.37 16.82
CA THR A 28 10.82 19.18 17.94
C THR A 28 11.70 20.40 18.20
N VAL A 29 13.02 20.23 18.22
CA VAL A 29 13.98 21.34 18.41
C VAL A 29 13.78 22.42 17.34
N SER A 30 13.68 22.04 16.07
CA SER A 30 13.46 23.02 15.00
C SER A 30 12.07 23.66 15.08
N HIS A 31 11.03 22.92 15.47
CA HIS A 31 9.70 23.48 15.64
C HIS A 31 9.63 24.53 16.74
N GLN A 32 10.34 24.33 17.86
CA GLN A 32 10.43 25.32 18.95
C GLN A 32 11.10 26.62 18.50
N GLN A 33 12.09 26.53 17.61
CA GLN A 33 12.82 27.69 17.09
C GLN A 33 12.05 28.49 16.02
N THR A 34 11.01 27.89 15.45
CA THR A 34 10.28 28.43 14.28
C THR A 34 8.82 28.76 14.59
N GLU A 35 8.44 28.87 15.88
CA GLU A 35 7.09 29.25 16.28
C GLU A 35 6.69 30.61 15.69
N GLY A 36 5.46 30.68 15.16
CA GLY A 36 4.92 31.88 14.50
C GLY A 36 5.18 31.98 12.99
N GLU A 37 6.06 31.15 12.43
CA GLU A 37 6.25 31.06 10.98
C GLU A 37 5.13 30.25 10.28
N PRO A 38 4.92 30.45 8.97
CA PRO A 38 4.06 29.59 8.14
C PRO A 38 4.39 28.11 8.29
N VAL A 39 3.37 27.25 8.43
CA VAL A 39 3.54 25.82 8.71
C VAL A 39 4.43 25.11 7.68
N ILE A 40 4.27 25.44 6.40
CA ILE A 40 5.09 24.85 5.32
C ILE A 40 6.59 25.15 5.49
N LEU A 41 6.94 26.35 5.94
CA LEU A 41 8.33 26.74 6.23
C LEU A 41 8.85 26.06 7.49
N ARG A 42 8.02 25.95 8.54
CA ARG A 42 8.39 25.24 9.78
C ARG A 42 8.73 23.78 9.52
N ARG A 43 7.89 23.09 8.74
CA ARG A 43 8.13 21.70 8.34
C ARG A 43 9.37 21.55 7.48
N ALA A 44 9.60 22.47 6.55
CA ALA A 44 10.80 22.47 5.71
C ALA A 44 12.08 22.70 6.54
N LYS A 45 12.08 23.68 7.45
CA LYS A 45 13.20 23.93 8.37
C LYS A 45 13.47 22.73 9.28
N ALA A 46 12.42 22.09 9.81
CA ALA A 46 12.58 20.91 10.65
C ALA A 46 13.13 19.70 9.89
N THR A 47 12.70 19.50 8.65
CA THR A 47 13.23 18.44 7.78
C THR A 47 14.68 18.73 7.39
N ALA A 48 15.01 19.97 7.01
CA ALA A 48 16.40 20.37 6.73
C ALA A 48 17.30 20.17 7.96
N TYR A 49 16.81 20.52 9.15
CA TYR A 49 17.53 20.31 10.41
C TYR A 49 17.78 18.82 10.68
N ILE A 50 16.79 17.95 10.45
CA ILE A 50 16.97 16.49 10.52
C ILE A 50 18.06 16.05 9.55
N LEU A 51 17.97 16.43 8.28
CA LEU A 51 18.93 16.02 7.23
C LEU A 51 20.37 16.43 7.56
N GLU A 52 20.55 17.56 8.25
CA GLU A 52 21.86 18.06 8.69
C GLU A 52 22.42 17.31 9.90
N HIS A 53 21.56 16.86 10.83
CA HIS A 53 22.00 16.39 12.15
C HIS A 53 21.81 14.89 12.40
N VAL A 54 20.86 14.23 11.72
CA VAL A 54 20.55 12.81 11.93
C VAL A 54 21.80 11.95 11.73
N GLU A 55 22.06 10.99 12.60
CA GLU A 55 23.16 10.06 12.48
C GLU A 55 23.04 9.23 11.19
N ILE A 56 24.15 9.14 10.46
CA ILE A 56 24.23 8.40 9.21
C ILE A 56 25.22 7.24 9.35
N SER A 57 24.97 6.16 8.62
CA SER A 57 25.85 4.99 8.58
C SER A 57 25.97 4.46 7.15
N ILE A 58 27.13 3.88 6.83
CA ILE A 58 27.32 2.96 5.70
C ILE A 58 27.72 1.65 6.34
N ARG A 59 26.89 0.61 6.19
CA ARG A 59 27.13 -0.66 6.85
C ARG A 59 28.10 -1.51 6.03
N ASP A 60 28.59 -2.56 6.65
CA ASP A 60 29.51 -3.47 5.99
C ASP A 60 28.90 -4.03 4.69
N GLU A 61 29.73 -4.23 3.67
CA GLU A 61 29.37 -4.78 2.36
C GLU A 61 28.39 -3.94 1.49
N GLU A 62 27.80 -2.85 1.99
CA GLU A 62 26.82 -2.04 1.24
C GLU A 62 27.45 -1.37 0.02
N LEU A 63 26.84 -1.57 -1.16
CA LEU A 63 27.17 -0.85 -2.40
C LEU A 63 26.35 0.43 -2.59
N ILE A 64 25.15 0.47 -2.01
CA ILE A 64 24.26 1.62 -2.02
C ILE A 64 24.22 2.19 -0.60
N ALA A 65 24.71 3.41 -0.41
CA ALA A 65 24.67 4.13 0.86
C ALA A 65 23.31 4.82 1.07
N GLY A 66 22.99 5.23 2.30
CA GLY A 66 21.70 5.84 2.65
C GLY A 66 20.88 4.92 3.54
N ASN A 67 20.58 5.39 4.75
CA ASN A 67 19.80 4.68 5.76
C ASN A 67 18.85 5.66 6.46
N ARG A 68 17.67 5.19 6.86
CA ARG A 68 16.72 6.00 7.65
C ARG A 68 17.12 6.12 9.12
N THR A 69 17.89 5.14 9.60
CA THR A 69 18.43 5.04 10.96
C THR A 69 19.75 4.29 10.89
N VAL A 70 20.65 4.52 11.85
CA VAL A 70 21.94 3.83 11.91
C VAL A 70 21.76 2.30 11.94
N LYS A 71 20.82 1.82 12.77
CA LYS A 71 20.41 0.42 12.83
C LYS A 71 19.37 0.10 11.75
N PRO A 72 19.45 -1.06 11.08
CA PRO A 72 18.43 -1.48 10.12
C PRO A 72 17.09 -1.69 10.81
N ARG A 73 16.00 -1.46 10.08
CA ARG A 73 14.63 -1.81 10.48
C ARG A 73 14.21 -1.24 11.84
N ALA A 74 14.69 -0.04 12.18
CA ALA A 74 14.20 0.68 13.33
C ALA A 74 12.90 1.44 13.02
N GLY A 75 11.98 1.48 13.98
CA GLY A 75 10.78 2.29 13.92
C GLY A 75 11.10 3.73 14.30
N ILE A 76 10.49 4.70 13.64
CA ILE A 76 10.65 6.11 14.00
C ILE A 76 9.32 6.73 14.42
N MET A 77 9.37 7.68 15.34
CA MET A 77 8.18 8.36 15.85
C MET A 77 7.90 9.68 15.13
N SER A 78 6.62 9.99 15.01
CA SER A 78 6.09 11.24 14.47
C SER A 78 5.02 11.84 15.38
N PRO A 79 5.43 12.38 16.55
CA PRO A 79 4.49 12.95 17.52
C PRO A 79 3.72 14.17 16.98
N GLU A 80 4.21 14.80 15.90
CA GLU A 80 3.49 15.88 15.21
C GLU A 80 2.18 15.43 14.56
N MET A 81 2.03 14.13 14.27
CA MET A 81 0.83 13.57 13.65
C MET A 81 -0.20 13.19 14.71
N ASP A 82 0.17 12.28 15.63
CA ASP A 82 -0.66 11.86 16.76
C ASP A 82 0.25 11.44 17.95
N PRO A 83 0.40 12.28 18.98
CA PRO A 83 1.25 11.98 20.13
C PRO A 83 0.59 11.04 21.15
N TYR A 84 -0.74 10.83 21.05
CA TYR A 84 -1.51 10.18 22.10
C TYR A 84 -1.39 8.66 22.05
N TRP A 85 -1.51 8.04 20.86
CA TRP A 85 -1.37 6.59 20.77
C TRP A 85 0.06 6.14 21.07
N LEU A 86 1.05 6.96 20.71
CA LEU A 86 2.47 6.73 21.02
C LEU A 86 2.67 6.68 22.54
N LEU A 87 2.15 7.67 23.28
CA LEU A 87 2.19 7.70 24.74
C LEU A 87 1.53 6.45 25.34
N ASN A 88 0.34 6.09 24.85
CA ASN A 88 -0.45 4.97 25.37
C ASN A 88 0.17 3.59 25.12
N GLU A 89 1.09 3.47 24.15
CA GLU A 89 1.70 2.20 23.75
C GLU A 89 3.19 2.07 24.09
N LEU A 90 3.82 3.07 24.71
CA LEU A 90 5.26 3.05 25.06
C LEU A 90 5.71 1.75 25.74
N ASP A 91 4.94 1.27 26.72
CA ASP A 91 5.27 0.04 27.46
C ASP A 91 4.78 -1.24 26.79
N ARG A 92 3.99 -1.12 25.72
CA ARG A 92 3.34 -2.23 25.02
C ARG A 92 4.08 -2.64 23.74
N PHE A 93 4.96 -1.80 23.18
CA PHE A 93 5.70 -2.12 21.95
C PHE A 93 6.47 -3.45 21.97
N PRO A 94 7.13 -3.85 23.08
CA PRO A 94 7.87 -5.13 23.10
C PRO A 94 6.95 -6.36 23.19
N THR A 95 5.73 -6.20 23.71
CA THR A 95 4.84 -7.33 24.06
C THR A 95 3.58 -7.44 23.22
N ARG A 96 3.31 -6.45 22.34
CA ARG A 96 2.12 -6.47 21.48
C ARG A 96 2.12 -7.68 20.52
N PRO A 97 0.93 -8.12 20.05
CA PRO A 97 0.82 -9.40 19.32
C PRO A 97 1.56 -9.43 17.98
N GLN A 98 1.78 -8.28 17.35
CA GLN A 98 2.41 -8.16 16.02
C GLN A 98 3.21 -6.86 15.90
N ASP A 99 4.10 -6.80 14.93
CA ASP A 99 4.96 -5.65 14.64
C ASP A 99 5.72 -5.14 15.88
N ARG A 100 6.37 -6.02 16.64
CA ARG A 100 7.05 -5.67 17.89
C ARG A 100 8.28 -4.79 17.67
N PHE A 101 8.51 -3.89 18.62
CA PHE A 101 9.73 -3.09 18.72
C PHE A 101 10.21 -3.01 20.16
N ASP A 102 11.51 -3.08 20.35
CA ASP A 102 12.17 -2.74 21.61
C ASP A 102 12.29 -1.22 21.75
N ILE A 103 12.22 -0.72 22.99
CA ILE A 103 12.40 0.70 23.32
C ILE A 103 13.03 0.80 24.71
N SER A 104 14.05 1.65 24.84
CA SER A 104 14.79 1.80 26.09
C SER A 104 13.97 2.57 27.14
N GLU A 105 14.25 2.35 28.43
CA GLU A 105 13.61 3.13 29.51
C GLU A 105 13.95 4.63 29.43
N GLU A 106 15.14 4.95 28.92
CA GLU A 106 15.55 6.33 28.66
C GLU A 106 14.69 6.98 27.57
N ASP A 107 14.48 6.29 26.44
CA ASP A 107 13.61 6.79 25.36
C ASP A 107 12.18 6.93 25.82
N LYS A 108 11.65 5.98 26.61
CA LYS A 108 10.31 6.11 27.19
C LYS A 108 10.19 7.35 28.08
N ARG A 109 11.19 7.61 28.94
CA ARG A 109 11.23 8.81 29.79
C ARG A 109 11.27 10.06 28.93
N LEU A 110 12.15 10.10 27.94
CA LEU A 110 12.31 11.23 27.03
C LEU A 110 11.02 11.54 26.25
N TYR A 111 10.31 10.50 25.81
CA TYR A 111 9.02 10.69 25.16
C TYR A 111 8.00 11.33 26.12
N ARG A 112 7.86 10.80 27.34
CA ARG A 112 6.88 11.30 28.34
C ARG A 112 7.18 12.71 28.82
N GLU A 113 8.46 13.03 29.03
CA GLU A 113 8.87 14.28 29.70
C GLU A 113 9.20 15.41 28.72
N VAL A 114 9.55 15.10 27.46
CA VAL A 114 10.00 16.11 26.49
C VAL A 114 9.10 16.15 25.25
N LEU A 115 8.91 15.02 24.56
CA LEU A 115 8.18 15.02 23.29
C LEU A 115 6.67 15.22 23.49
N PHE A 116 6.03 14.43 24.35
CA PHE A 116 4.59 14.48 24.56
C PHE A 116 4.11 15.86 25.04
N PRO A 117 4.69 16.50 26.07
CA PRO A 117 4.20 17.80 26.56
C PRO A 117 4.27 18.92 25.53
N TYR A 118 5.20 18.84 24.57
CA TYR A 118 5.28 19.80 23.48
C TYR A 118 4.20 19.55 22.42
N TRP A 119 4.03 18.29 22.00
CA TRP A 119 3.12 17.95 20.89
C TRP A 119 1.66 17.81 21.28
N GLU A 120 1.34 17.60 22.56
CA GLU A 120 -0.03 17.65 23.05
C GLU A 120 -0.66 19.02 22.69
N LYS A 121 -1.84 18.99 22.05
CA LYS A 121 -2.55 20.18 21.54
C LYS A 121 -1.86 20.89 20.38
N ARG A 122 -0.79 20.33 19.82
CA ARG A 122 -0.03 20.85 18.68
C ARG A 122 0.13 19.82 17.56
N SER A 123 -0.77 18.83 17.50
CA SER A 123 -0.72 17.77 16.49
C SER A 123 -1.84 17.90 15.46
N MET A 124 -1.66 17.28 14.30
CA MET A 124 -2.72 17.15 13.30
C MET A 124 -3.95 16.44 13.89
N LYS A 125 -3.74 15.45 14.78
CA LYS A 125 -4.82 14.74 15.46
C LYS A 125 -5.72 15.66 16.28
N ASP A 126 -5.15 16.66 16.95
CA ASP A 126 -5.91 17.65 17.72
C ASP A 126 -6.84 18.46 16.81
N PHE A 127 -6.34 18.89 15.65
CA PHE A 127 -7.14 19.59 14.65
C PHE A 127 -8.29 18.71 14.16
N ILE A 128 -8.01 17.49 13.70
CA ILE A 128 -9.03 16.58 13.15
C ILE A 128 -10.12 16.30 14.18
N ASN A 129 -9.74 15.97 15.42
CA ASN A 129 -10.69 15.70 16.48
C ASN A 129 -11.54 16.93 16.85
N GLY A 130 -10.94 18.13 16.79
CA GLY A 130 -11.61 19.40 17.07
C GLY A 130 -12.59 19.85 15.97
N GLN A 131 -12.38 19.42 14.73
CA GLN A 131 -13.25 19.75 13.59
C GLN A 131 -14.31 18.70 13.29
N MET A 132 -14.14 17.46 13.75
CA MET A 132 -15.10 16.37 13.49
C MET A 132 -16.49 16.69 14.06
N THR A 133 -17.52 16.63 13.22
CA THR A 133 -18.91 16.87 13.61
C THR A 133 -19.47 15.70 14.42
N ASP A 134 -20.51 15.95 15.21
CA ASP A 134 -21.11 14.93 16.06
C ASP A 134 -21.85 13.87 15.23
N GLU A 135 -22.41 14.26 14.08
CA GLU A 135 -23.01 13.37 13.09
C GLU A 135 -21.98 12.41 12.51
N VAL A 136 -20.80 12.91 12.11
CA VAL A 136 -19.72 12.05 11.59
C VAL A 136 -19.17 11.14 12.69
N LYS A 137 -18.98 11.64 13.92
CA LYS A 137 -18.57 10.80 15.06
C LYS A 137 -19.57 9.68 15.33
N ALA A 138 -20.87 10.01 15.34
CA ALA A 138 -21.94 9.03 15.51
C ALA A 138 -21.90 7.99 14.39
N ALA A 139 -21.72 8.42 13.13
CA ALA A 139 -21.62 7.50 12.01
C ALA A 139 -20.39 6.59 12.07
N VAL A 140 -19.21 7.12 12.42
CA VAL A 140 -18.00 6.31 12.65
C VAL A 140 -18.22 5.29 13.78
N SER A 141 -18.97 5.65 14.83
CA SER A 141 -19.28 4.74 15.94
C SER A 141 -20.12 3.52 15.52
N THR A 142 -20.87 3.61 14.40
CA THR A 142 -21.59 2.46 13.83
C THR A 142 -20.67 1.41 13.21
N GLN A 143 -19.40 1.76 12.97
CA GLN A 143 -18.40 0.93 12.30
C GLN A 143 -18.74 0.56 10.85
N ILE A 144 -19.65 1.31 10.21
CA ILE A 144 -19.89 1.21 8.75
C ILE A 144 -18.69 1.72 7.98
N PHE A 145 -18.05 2.79 8.44
CA PHE A 145 -16.82 3.28 7.84
C PHE A 145 -15.82 3.75 8.89
N SER A 146 -14.55 3.78 8.50
CA SER A 146 -13.47 4.42 9.26
C SER A 146 -12.87 5.56 8.44
N ILE A 147 -12.49 6.64 9.11
CA ILE A 147 -11.66 7.69 8.52
C ILE A 147 -10.19 7.35 8.79
N ASN A 148 -9.43 7.15 7.73
CA ASN A 148 -8.03 6.78 7.76
C ASN A 148 -7.14 8.04 7.63
N GLN A 149 -5.81 7.85 7.61
CA GLN A 149 -4.81 8.94 7.48
C GLN A 149 -4.86 10.02 8.59
N THR A 150 -5.46 9.72 9.75
CA THR A 150 -5.60 10.71 10.84
C THR A 150 -4.38 10.79 11.78
N ASP A 151 -3.41 9.89 11.62
CA ASP A 151 -2.32 9.65 12.58
C ASP A 151 -0.92 9.53 11.93
N LYS A 152 -0.79 9.76 10.63
CA LYS A 152 0.44 9.58 9.85
C LYS A 152 0.57 10.60 8.72
N GLY A 153 1.80 10.87 8.27
CA GLY A 153 2.10 11.85 7.22
C GLY A 153 1.67 11.44 5.81
N GLN A 154 1.98 12.29 4.83
CA GLN A 154 1.73 12.01 3.40
C GLN A 154 2.57 10.87 2.86
N GLY A 155 1.89 9.90 2.26
CA GLY A 155 2.47 8.80 1.50
C GLY A 155 1.52 8.39 0.39
N HIS A 156 1.54 7.11 0.00
CA HIS A 156 0.74 6.60 -1.13
C HIS A 156 0.94 7.45 -2.38
N ILE A 157 2.20 7.64 -2.77
CA ILE A 157 2.57 8.49 -3.89
C ILE A 157 3.80 7.96 -4.61
N ILE A 158 3.89 8.30 -5.89
CA ILE A 158 5.06 8.06 -6.73
C ILE A 158 5.52 9.43 -7.23
N ILE A 159 6.74 9.82 -6.88
CA ILE A 159 7.34 11.05 -7.39
C ILE A 159 7.74 10.92 -8.86
N ASP A 160 8.00 12.05 -9.52
CA ASP A 160 8.61 12.07 -10.85
C ASP A 160 10.12 11.71 -10.77
N TYR A 161 10.40 10.41 -10.69
CA TYR A 161 11.78 9.89 -10.76
C TYR A 161 12.50 10.29 -12.06
N PRO A 162 11.86 10.29 -13.25
CA PRO A 162 12.47 10.86 -14.45
C PRO A 162 12.96 12.31 -14.25
N ARG A 163 12.17 13.19 -13.62
CA ARG A 163 12.59 14.57 -13.29
C ARG A 163 13.80 14.57 -12.37
N LEU A 164 13.81 13.74 -11.33
CA LEU A 164 14.96 13.61 -10.42
C LEU A 164 16.23 13.19 -11.18
N LEU A 165 16.16 12.09 -11.94
CA LEU A 165 17.33 11.45 -12.52
C LEU A 165 17.86 12.18 -13.77
N ASN A 166 16.99 12.83 -14.55
CA ASN A 166 17.41 13.53 -15.77
C ASN A 166 17.97 14.93 -15.51
N ASN A 167 17.62 15.56 -14.38
CA ASN A 167 18.09 16.90 -14.01
C ASN A 167 19.18 16.86 -12.93
N GLY A 168 19.07 15.97 -11.95
CA GLY A 168 19.92 15.98 -10.76
C GLY A 168 19.60 17.14 -9.81
N LEU A 169 20.14 17.11 -8.59
CA LEU A 169 19.74 18.07 -7.55
C LEU A 169 20.22 19.49 -7.79
N GLY A 170 21.41 19.69 -8.39
CA GLY A 170 21.94 21.03 -8.64
C GLY A 170 21.08 21.84 -9.61
N GLU A 171 20.64 21.21 -10.70
CA GLU A 171 19.74 21.84 -11.68
C GLU A 171 18.35 22.10 -11.07
N LEU A 172 17.80 21.13 -10.31
CA LEU A 172 16.51 21.32 -9.64
C LEU A 172 16.55 22.47 -8.63
N ALA A 173 17.64 22.60 -7.86
CA ALA A 173 17.84 23.72 -6.94
C ALA A 173 17.98 25.06 -7.69
N ALA A 174 18.68 25.08 -8.83
CA ALA A 174 18.80 26.27 -9.66
C ALA A 174 17.44 26.72 -10.23
N GLN A 175 16.63 25.78 -10.74
CA GLN A 175 15.27 26.05 -11.20
C GLN A 175 14.40 26.61 -10.06
N MET A 176 14.51 26.04 -8.86
CA MET A 176 13.75 26.53 -7.70
C MET A 176 14.20 27.90 -7.22
N ARG A 177 15.50 28.19 -7.29
CA ARG A 177 16.04 29.51 -6.98
C ARG A 177 15.49 30.57 -7.91
N ALA A 178 15.45 30.30 -9.21
CA ALA A 178 14.83 31.20 -10.19
C ALA A 178 13.33 31.44 -9.91
N ARG A 179 12.60 30.41 -9.47
CA ARG A 179 11.19 30.54 -9.05
C ARG A 179 11.04 31.43 -7.80
N CYS A 180 11.91 31.25 -6.81
CA CYS A 180 11.93 32.10 -5.61
C CYS A 180 12.29 33.56 -5.94
N GLU A 181 13.21 33.80 -6.88
CA GLU A 181 13.53 35.15 -7.33
C GLU A 181 12.35 35.83 -8.04
N GLN A 182 11.55 35.05 -8.78
CA GLN A 182 10.36 35.56 -9.46
C GLN A 182 9.16 35.78 -8.52
N GLN A 183 9.01 34.93 -7.50
CA GLN A 183 7.92 34.98 -6.51
C GLN A 183 8.48 34.82 -5.09
N PRO A 184 9.15 35.85 -4.56
CA PRO A 184 9.82 35.78 -3.26
C PRO A 184 8.87 35.60 -2.07
N GLU A 185 7.60 35.94 -2.23
CA GLU A 185 6.54 35.76 -1.24
C GLU A 185 5.94 34.35 -1.21
N ASN A 186 6.31 33.47 -2.16
CA ASN A 186 5.75 32.13 -2.24
C ASN A 186 6.49 31.16 -1.27
N ASP A 187 5.88 30.91 -0.12
CA ASP A 187 6.43 30.02 0.90
C ASP A 187 6.67 28.58 0.42
N PHE A 188 5.87 28.08 -0.53
CA PHE A 188 6.07 26.74 -1.10
C PHE A 188 7.39 26.67 -1.88
N TYR A 189 7.70 27.66 -2.71
CA TYR A 189 8.97 27.68 -3.44
C TYR A 189 10.17 27.81 -2.51
N GLN A 190 10.08 28.69 -1.51
CA GLN A 190 11.13 28.87 -0.51
C GLN A 190 11.40 27.57 0.27
N ALA A 191 10.33 26.89 0.69
CA ALA A 191 10.41 25.61 1.37
C ALA A 191 11.03 24.51 0.48
N ALA A 192 10.60 24.40 -0.78
CA ALA A 192 11.12 23.43 -1.73
C ALA A 192 12.61 23.66 -2.03
N LEU A 193 13.03 24.92 -2.22
CA LEU A 193 14.44 25.27 -2.43
C LEU A 193 15.30 24.87 -1.22
N LEU A 194 14.87 25.25 -0.02
CA LEU A 194 15.56 24.90 1.23
C LEU A 194 15.81 23.39 1.33
N LEU A 195 14.79 22.59 1.01
CA LEU A 195 14.88 21.13 1.11
C LEU A 195 15.71 20.49 0.00
N LEU A 196 15.68 21.03 -1.22
CA LEU A 196 16.58 20.59 -2.28
C LEU A 196 18.04 20.83 -1.89
N GLU A 197 18.36 22.00 -1.35
CA GLU A 197 19.72 22.32 -0.89
C GLU A 197 20.13 21.48 0.34
N ALA A 198 19.20 21.26 1.28
CA ALA A 198 19.43 20.37 2.42
C ALA A 198 19.67 18.91 1.97
N SER A 199 18.99 18.46 0.92
CA SER A 199 19.21 17.15 0.29
C SER A 199 20.62 17.02 -0.27
N GLN A 200 21.13 18.07 -0.94
CA GLN A 200 22.51 18.10 -1.43
C GLN A 200 23.51 17.99 -0.26
N ARG A 201 23.29 18.75 0.82
CA ARG A 201 24.14 18.69 2.03
C ARG A 201 24.10 17.32 2.69
N HIS A 202 22.93 16.71 2.80
CA HIS A 202 22.76 15.37 3.36
C HIS A 202 23.56 14.30 2.59
N ILE A 203 23.48 14.32 1.26
CA ILE A 203 24.24 13.40 0.41
C ILE A 203 25.75 13.63 0.56
N LEU A 204 26.21 14.87 0.71
CA LEU A 204 27.63 15.17 0.95
C LEU A 204 28.12 14.62 2.29
N ARG A 205 27.27 14.50 3.32
CA ARG A 205 27.63 13.83 4.59
C ARG A 205 27.99 12.36 4.35
N TYR A 206 27.25 11.66 3.48
CA TYR A 206 27.59 10.28 3.10
C TYR A 206 28.89 10.18 2.32
N ALA A 207 29.23 11.17 1.48
CA ALA A 207 30.52 11.19 0.81
C ALA A 207 31.68 11.25 1.81
N VAL A 208 31.59 12.15 2.80
CA VAL A 208 32.59 12.30 3.85
C VAL A 208 32.70 11.03 4.70
N LEU A 209 31.56 10.43 5.07
CA LEU A 209 31.56 9.18 5.84
C LEU A 209 32.23 8.04 5.07
N ALA A 210 31.94 7.91 3.77
CA ALA A 210 32.53 6.88 2.93
C ALA A 210 34.06 7.04 2.81
N GLU A 211 34.56 8.28 2.68
CA GLU A 211 36.00 8.59 2.69
C GLU A 211 36.66 8.20 4.01
N GLN A 212 36.06 8.57 5.15
CA GLN A 212 36.58 8.23 6.48
C GLN A 212 36.61 6.72 6.72
N GLN A 213 35.60 5.99 6.24
CA GLN A 213 35.59 4.53 6.31
C GLN A 213 36.65 3.92 5.37
N ALA A 214 36.84 4.48 4.17
CA ALA A 214 37.84 4.02 3.21
C ALA A 214 39.28 4.15 3.75
N GLU A 215 39.60 5.26 4.43
CA GLU A 215 40.90 5.50 5.07
C GLU A 215 41.25 4.43 6.11
N ARG A 216 40.23 3.91 6.80
CA ARG A 216 40.37 2.90 7.87
C ARG A 216 40.17 1.47 7.37
N CYS A 217 39.87 1.28 6.09
CA CYS A 217 39.52 -0.02 5.52
C CYS A 217 40.78 -0.77 5.04
N PRO A 218 41.14 -1.91 5.66
CA PRO A 218 42.30 -2.69 5.26
C PRO A 218 42.08 -3.44 3.94
N ASP A 219 40.85 -3.87 3.66
CA ASP A 219 40.50 -4.60 2.45
C ASP A 219 40.50 -3.67 1.23
N ALA A 220 41.35 -3.98 0.24
CA ALA A 220 41.56 -3.10 -0.92
C ALA A 220 40.31 -2.97 -1.80
N ARG A 221 39.53 -4.05 -1.94
CA ARG A 221 38.31 -4.05 -2.73
C ARG A 221 37.24 -3.19 -2.07
N ARG A 222 36.97 -3.42 -0.78
CA ARG A 222 36.00 -2.65 -0.01
C ARG A 222 36.39 -1.18 0.09
N ARG A 223 37.68 -0.88 0.26
CA ARG A 223 38.19 0.49 0.21
C ARG A 223 37.85 1.17 -1.12
N GLN A 224 38.07 0.48 -2.24
CA GLN A 224 37.71 1.02 -3.56
C GLN A 224 36.19 1.23 -3.71
N GLU A 225 35.37 0.31 -3.21
CA GLU A 225 33.90 0.46 -3.20
C GLU A 225 33.46 1.69 -2.40
N LEU A 226 34.05 1.91 -1.22
CA LEU A 226 33.76 3.09 -0.39
C LEU A 226 34.18 4.39 -1.09
N LEU A 227 35.35 4.42 -1.74
CA LEU A 227 35.78 5.57 -2.53
C LEU A 227 34.83 5.82 -3.72
N THR A 228 34.32 4.77 -4.35
CA THR A 228 33.30 4.89 -5.40
C THR A 228 31.97 5.44 -4.86
N ILE A 229 31.53 4.99 -3.68
CA ILE A 229 30.34 5.55 -2.99
C ILE A 229 30.55 7.04 -2.70
N ALA A 230 31.74 7.43 -2.23
CA ALA A 230 32.07 8.82 -1.98
C ALA A 230 31.98 9.67 -3.25
N ALA A 231 32.64 9.22 -4.33
CA ALA A 231 32.63 9.89 -5.62
C ALA A 231 31.21 10.02 -6.20
N ASN A 232 30.43 8.93 -6.17
CA ASN A 232 29.03 8.93 -6.61
C ASN A 232 28.16 9.87 -5.78
N SER A 233 28.39 9.94 -4.47
CA SER A 233 27.64 10.83 -3.59
C SER A 233 27.98 12.31 -3.87
N ARG A 234 29.26 12.66 -4.03
CA ARG A 234 29.66 14.03 -4.43
C ARG A 234 29.08 14.43 -5.78
N HIS A 235 29.12 13.51 -6.74
CA HIS A 235 28.53 13.72 -8.06
C HIS A 235 27.02 13.96 -7.96
N ASN A 236 26.27 13.04 -7.36
CA ASN A 236 24.81 13.11 -7.25
C ASN A 236 24.31 14.30 -6.42
N ALA A 237 25.13 14.83 -5.51
CA ALA A 237 24.80 16.04 -4.78
C ALA A 237 24.73 17.28 -5.69
N GLN A 238 25.36 17.28 -6.87
CA GLN A 238 25.44 18.47 -7.73
C GLN A 238 24.96 18.23 -9.17
N HIS A 239 25.05 16.99 -9.65
CA HIS A 239 24.89 16.64 -11.05
C HIS A 239 23.92 15.50 -11.22
N LYS A 240 23.35 15.39 -12.42
CA LYS A 240 22.55 14.22 -12.81
C LYS A 240 23.43 12.96 -12.88
N PRO A 241 22.94 11.78 -12.49
CA PRO A 241 23.65 10.53 -12.62
C PRO A 241 24.02 10.24 -14.08
N GLN A 242 25.15 9.56 -14.30
CA GLN A 242 25.65 9.17 -15.62
C GLN A 242 25.77 7.65 -15.76
N THR A 243 25.90 6.94 -14.63
CA THR A 243 25.98 5.47 -14.58
C THR A 243 24.78 4.89 -13.83
N PHE A 244 24.58 3.59 -13.95
CA PHE A 244 23.54 2.85 -13.25
C PHE A 244 23.76 2.89 -11.74
N TRP A 245 25.01 2.82 -11.27
CA TRP A 245 25.33 2.99 -9.85
C TRP A 245 24.94 4.38 -9.36
N GLN A 246 25.33 5.44 -10.06
CA GLN A 246 24.93 6.79 -9.68
C GLN A 246 23.41 6.95 -9.67
N ALA A 247 22.70 6.39 -10.64
CA ALA A 247 21.24 6.45 -10.71
C ALA A 247 20.60 5.70 -9.52
N CYS A 248 21.00 4.46 -9.23
CA CYS A 248 20.52 3.68 -8.08
C CYS A 248 20.80 4.40 -6.75
N GLN A 249 21.97 5.04 -6.65
CA GLN A 249 22.38 5.76 -5.45
C GLN A 249 21.55 7.03 -5.22
N LEU A 250 21.31 7.85 -6.25
CA LEU A 250 20.47 9.05 -6.14
C LEU A 250 19.00 8.69 -5.89
N PHE A 251 18.51 7.66 -6.59
CA PHE A 251 17.17 7.10 -6.38
C PHE A 251 16.97 6.70 -4.92
N TRP A 252 17.91 5.97 -4.33
CA TRP A 252 17.79 5.52 -2.95
C TRP A 252 17.92 6.67 -1.95
N TYR A 253 18.88 7.60 -2.15
CA TYR A 253 18.98 8.78 -1.29
C TYR A 253 17.67 9.57 -1.23
N MET A 254 17.03 9.81 -2.38
CA MET A 254 15.77 10.55 -2.41
C MET A 254 14.64 9.80 -1.70
N ASN A 255 14.57 8.46 -1.82
CA ASN A 255 13.62 7.65 -1.09
C ASN A 255 13.76 7.77 0.44
N ILE A 256 14.99 7.92 0.94
CA ILE A 256 15.26 8.14 2.37
C ILE A 256 14.90 9.56 2.79
N ILE A 257 15.33 10.54 2.00
CA ILE A 257 15.12 11.97 2.29
C ILE A 257 13.63 12.30 2.39
N LEU A 258 12.82 11.82 1.43
CA LEU A 258 11.37 12.05 1.42
C LEU A 258 10.68 11.44 2.66
N GLN A 259 11.23 10.37 3.23
CA GLN A 259 10.72 9.76 4.44
C GLN A 259 11.07 10.50 5.74
N TYR A 260 12.02 11.44 5.71
CA TYR A 260 12.24 12.37 6.81
C TYR A 260 11.22 13.50 6.79
N GLU A 261 10.89 14.03 5.60
CA GLU A 261 9.84 15.04 5.42
C GLU A 261 8.48 14.50 5.87
N SER A 262 8.17 13.27 5.45
CA SER A 262 6.94 12.60 5.80
C SER A 262 7.18 11.15 6.24
N ASN A 263 6.90 10.87 7.51
CA ASN A 263 6.89 9.51 8.01
C ASN A 263 5.60 8.79 7.59
N ALA A 264 5.58 8.31 6.35
CA ALA A 264 4.44 7.64 5.76
C ALA A 264 4.83 6.38 5.00
N SER A 265 3.84 5.51 4.80
CA SER A 265 3.98 4.34 3.94
C SER A 265 3.76 4.69 2.47
N SER A 266 4.14 3.76 1.60
CA SER A 266 3.72 3.73 0.21
C SER A 266 4.32 4.85 -0.63
N LEU A 267 5.57 5.24 -0.35
CA LEU A 267 6.40 5.97 -1.31
C LEU A 267 6.88 4.98 -2.36
N SER A 268 6.07 4.75 -3.38
CA SER A 268 6.26 3.65 -4.32
C SER A 268 7.26 4.01 -5.41
N LEU A 269 7.85 2.98 -6.02
CA LEU A 269 8.95 3.11 -6.96
C LEU A 269 8.45 3.35 -8.40
N GLY A 270 7.16 3.09 -8.67
CA GLY A 270 6.57 3.30 -9.99
C GLY A 270 7.15 2.38 -11.05
N ARG A 271 7.48 2.91 -12.22
CA ARG A 271 7.94 2.14 -13.38
C ARG A 271 9.47 2.04 -13.45
N PHE A 272 10.06 1.41 -12.43
CA PHE A 272 11.52 1.33 -12.24
C PHE A 272 12.27 0.83 -13.47
N ASP A 273 11.72 -0.17 -14.16
CA ASP A 273 12.33 -0.74 -15.36
C ASP A 273 12.35 0.22 -16.56
N GLN A 274 11.58 1.30 -16.55
CA GLN A 274 11.53 2.29 -17.62
C GLN A 274 12.54 3.42 -17.38
N TYR A 275 12.46 4.11 -16.23
CA TYR A 275 13.29 5.28 -15.99
C TYR A 275 14.75 4.94 -15.65
N MET A 276 15.03 3.71 -15.23
CA MET A 276 16.40 3.26 -14.95
C MET A 276 17.11 2.65 -16.16
N LEU A 277 16.37 2.23 -17.19
CA LEU A 277 16.91 1.56 -18.37
C LEU A 277 18.01 2.36 -19.09
N PRO A 278 17.88 3.68 -19.31
CA PRO A 278 18.94 4.44 -20.00
C PRO A 278 20.29 4.39 -19.26
N PHE A 279 20.27 4.42 -17.92
CA PHE A 279 21.49 4.36 -17.11
C PHE A 279 22.13 2.97 -17.12
N TYR A 280 21.30 1.92 -17.09
CA TYR A 280 21.76 0.54 -17.25
C TYR A 280 22.44 0.32 -18.60
N GLN A 281 21.80 0.74 -19.70
CA GLN A 281 22.36 0.63 -21.04
C GLN A 281 23.65 1.45 -21.22
N THR A 282 23.71 2.65 -20.64
CA THR A 282 24.91 3.49 -20.66
C THR A 282 26.08 2.78 -19.98
N SER A 283 25.84 2.19 -18.81
CA SER A 283 26.88 1.49 -18.02
C SER A 283 27.44 0.28 -18.77
N LEU A 284 26.56 -0.52 -19.38
CA LEU A 284 26.98 -1.63 -20.25
C LEU A 284 27.84 -1.16 -21.42
N THR A 285 27.47 -0.05 -22.05
CA THR A 285 28.22 0.53 -23.18
C THR A 285 29.59 1.06 -22.73
N GLN A 286 29.70 1.53 -21.49
CA GLN A 286 30.96 1.97 -20.88
C GLN A 286 31.85 0.81 -20.40
N GLY A 287 31.37 -0.43 -20.49
CA GLY A 287 32.13 -1.63 -20.16
C GLY A 287 31.93 -2.15 -18.74
N ASP A 288 30.92 -1.67 -18.00
CA ASP A 288 30.58 -2.25 -16.70
C ASP A 288 30.13 -3.70 -16.86
N ASP A 289 30.62 -4.58 -15.98
CA ASP A 289 30.26 -6.00 -15.98
C ASP A 289 28.76 -6.21 -15.69
N PRO A 290 28.00 -6.87 -16.60
CA PRO A 290 26.60 -7.19 -16.36
C PRO A 290 26.34 -7.92 -15.04
N ALA A 291 27.27 -8.79 -14.59
CA ALA A 291 27.12 -9.51 -13.33
C ALA A 291 27.22 -8.56 -12.12
N PHE A 292 28.09 -7.55 -12.19
CA PHE A 292 28.19 -6.52 -11.17
C PHE A 292 26.94 -5.62 -11.15
N LEU A 293 26.42 -5.21 -12.31
CA LEU A 293 25.18 -4.41 -12.38
C LEU A 293 23.98 -5.18 -11.81
N LYS A 294 23.94 -6.50 -11.98
CA LYS A 294 22.96 -7.36 -11.32
C LYS A 294 23.16 -7.40 -9.80
N GLU A 295 24.38 -7.59 -9.30
CA GLU A 295 24.68 -7.54 -7.85
C GLU A 295 24.30 -6.19 -7.23
N LEU A 296 24.48 -5.09 -7.96
CA LEU A 296 24.07 -3.76 -7.54
C LEU A 296 22.54 -3.65 -7.42
N LEU A 297 21.78 -4.18 -8.38
CA LEU A 297 20.31 -4.23 -8.32
C LEU A 297 19.83 -5.14 -7.17
N GLU A 298 20.45 -6.30 -6.97
CA GLU A 298 20.16 -7.18 -5.84
C GLU A 298 20.44 -6.47 -4.50
N SER A 299 21.51 -5.68 -4.41
CA SER A 299 21.83 -4.87 -3.23
C SER A 299 20.77 -3.81 -2.95
N LEU A 300 20.24 -3.16 -4.00
CA LEU A 300 19.12 -2.22 -3.87
C LEU A 300 17.83 -2.92 -3.39
N TRP A 301 17.54 -4.13 -3.87
CA TRP A 301 16.38 -4.90 -3.40
C TRP A 301 16.50 -5.27 -1.92
N VAL A 302 17.70 -5.62 -1.46
CA VAL A 302 17.95 -5.78 -0.02
C VAL A 302 17.68 -4.46 0.73
N LYS A 303 18.16 -3.32 0.22
CA LYS A 303 17.91 -1.99 0.80
C LYS A 303 16.42 -1.64 0.92
N CYS A 304 15.57 -2.03 -0.02
CA CYS A 304 14.12 -1.81 0.09
C CYS A 304 13.48 -2.47 1.34
N ASN A 305 14.15 -3.42 2.00
CA ASN A 305 13.68 -4.07 3.24
C ASN A 305 14.29 -3.47 4.50
N ASP A 306 15.15 -2.46 4.36
CA ASP A 306 15.83 -1.81 5.47
C ASP A 306 14.90 -0.95 6.32
N ILE A 307 13.82 -0.49 5.71
CA ILE A 307 12.86 0.41 6.34
C ILE A 307 11.69 -0.39 6.87
N VAL A 308 11.24 -0.04 8.06
CA VAL A 308 9.95 -0.46 8.61
C VAL A 308 9.20 0.76 9.12
N LEU A 309 7.90 0.58 9.37
CA LEU A 309 7.03 1.66 9.82
C LEU A 309 6.46 1.34 11.18
N LEU A 310 6.52 2.32 12.08
CA LEU A 310 5.90 2.24 13.39
C LEU A 310 4.43 2.66 13.25
N ARG A 311 3.52 1.75 13.59
CA ARG A 311 2.06 1.96 13.58
C ARG A 311 1.49 1.67 14.97
N SER A 312 0.33 2.26 15.29
CA SER A 312 -0.44 1.91 16.49
C SER A 312 -0.86 0.44 16.46
N THR A 313 -1.15 -0.15 17.62
CA THR A 313 -1.59 -1.54 17.72
C THR A 313 -2.86 -1.78 16.92
N SER A 314 -3.79 -0.81 16.90
CA SER A 314 -4.99 -0.88 16.07
C SER A 314 -4.64 -0.89 14.58
N SER A 315 -3.84 0.08 14.12
CA SER A 315 -3.43 0.21 12.71
C SER A 315 -2.60 -0.99 12.23
N ALA A 316 -1.71 -1.53 13.06
CA ALA A 316 -0.89 -2.69 12.73
C ALA A 316 -1.75 -3.90 12.31
N ARG A 317 -2.93 -4.11 12.93
CA ARG A 317 -3.86 -5.21 12.55
C ARG A 317 -4.34 -5.12 11.10
N TYR A 318 -4.39 -3.91 10.53
CA TYR A 318 -4.75 -3.64 9.13
C TYR A 318 -3.54 -3.70 8.17
N PHE A 319 -2.31 -3.68 8.71
CA PHE A 319 -1.05 -3.61 7.95
C PHE A 319 0.02 -4.52 8.56
N ALA A 320 -0.31 -5.80 8.78
CA ALA A 320 0.56 -6.72 9.53
C ALA A 320 1.85 -7.10 8.78
N GLY A 321 2.98 -7.24 9.48
CA GLY A 321 4.21 -7.73 8.87
C GLY A 321 5.03 -6.64 8.18
N PHE A 322 4.96 -5.41 8.70
CA PHE A 322 5.76 -4.26 8.25
C PHE A 322 5.70 -3.92 6.74
N PRO A 323 4.52 -3.87 6.08
CA PRO A 323 4.45 -3.38 4.72
C PRO A 323 4.90 -1.92 4.66
N THR A 324 5.90 -1.64 3.81
CA THR A 324 6.37 -0.28 3.52
C THR A 324 5.77 0.29 2.25
N GLY A 325 5.42 -0.55 1.27
CA GLY A 325 4.80 -0.13 0.02
C GLY A 325 5.79 0.35 -1.04
N TYR A 326 7.01 -0.22 -1.07
CA TYR A 326 7.95 -0.02 -2.18
C TYR A 326 7.54 -0.84 -3.39
N THR A 327 6.48 -0.38 -4.06
CA THR A 327 5.88 -1.08 -5.18
C THR A 327 6.46 -0.59 -6.51
N ALA A 328 6.87 -1.53 -7.35
CA ALA A 328 7.35 -1.28 -8.70
C ALA A 328 6.54 -2.11 -9.70
N LEU A 329 6.03 -1.47 -10.77
CA LEU A 329 5.37 -2.17 -11.86
C LEU A 329 6.30 -2.29 -13.06
N LEU A 330 6.41 -3.51 -13.59
CA LEU A 330 7.26 -3.88 -14.71
C LEU A 330 6.44 -4.05 -15.99
N GLY A 331 7.03 -3.72 -17.13
CA GLY A 331 6.38 -3.86 -18.44
C GLY A 331 5.22 -2.89 -18.65
N GLY A 332 4.13 -3.38 -19.26
CA GLY A 332 2.96 -2.56 -19.61
C GLY A 332 3.09 -1.89 -20.97
N LEU A 333 2.57 -0.67 -21.08
CA LEU A 333 2.56 0.11 -22.32
C LEU A 333 3.49 1.34 -22.27
N THR A 334 4.04 1.72 -23.42
CA THR A 334 4.63 3.04 -23.64
C THR A 334 3.52 4.09 -23.77
N GLU A 335 3.87 5.37 -23.70
CA GLU A 335 2.95 6.48 -23.97
C GLU A 335 2.22 6.34 -25.33
N SER A 336 2.94 5.86 -26.34
CA SER A 336 2.41 5.58 -27.69
C SER A 336 1.61 4.27 -27.81
N GLY A 337 1.44 3.51 -26.73
CA GLY A 337 0.66 2.28 -26.71
C GLY A 337 1.38 1.04 -27.26
N ARG A 338 2.72 1.03 -27.27
CA ARG A 338 3.53 -0.15 -27.62
C ARG A 338 3.90 -0.93 -26.36
N SER A 339 4.34 -2.18 -26.49
CA SER A 339 4.89 -2.91 -25.34
C SER A 339 6.08 -2.16 -24.72
N ALA A 340 6.09 -2.04 -23.40
CA ALA A 340 7.16 -1.43 -22.62
C ALA A 340 8.09 -2.47 -21.95
N VAL A 341 7.91 -3.76 -22.25
CA VAL A 341 8.80 -4.81 -21.75
C VAL A 341 10.21 -4.60 -22.31
N ASN A 342 11.21 -4.62 -21.43
CA ASN A 342 12.61 -4.42 -21.78
C ASN A 342 13.55 -5.32 -20.96
N VAL A 343 14.86 -5.25 -21.22
CA VAL A 343 15.86 -6.09 -20.52
C VAL A 343 15.87 -5.90 -19.00
N LEU A 344 15.59 -4.68 -18.52
CA LEU A 344 15.55 -4.39 -17.09
C LEU A 344 14.27 -4.97 -16.44
N SER A 345 13.18 -5.11 -17.19
CA SER A 345 11.97 -5.82 -16.73
C SER A 345 12.30 -7.28 -16.35
N PHE A 346 13.09 -7.99 -17.17
CA PHE A 346 13.57 -9.34 -16.86
C PHE A 346 14.55 -9.35 -15.69
N LEU A 347 15.51 -8.41 -15.67
CA LEU A 347 16.54 -8.35 -14.64
C LEU A 347 15.96 -8.04 -13.25
N CYS A 348 14.89 -7.24 -13.16
CA CYS A 348 14.15 -7.00 -11.92
C CYS A 348 13.52 -8.29 -11.36
N LEU A 349 12.94 -9.14 -12.22
CA LEU A 349 12.45 -10.46 -11.82
C LEU A 349 13.60 -11.37 -11.39
N ASP A 350 14.72 -11.39 -12.13
CA ASP A 350 15.91 -12.19 -11.75
C ASP A 350 16.52 -11.79 -10.39
N ALA A 351 16.62 -10.48 -10.14
CA ALA A 351 17.09 -9.96 -8.86
C ALA A 351 16.15 -10.37 -7.73
N TYR A 352 14.83 -10.30 -7.97
CA TYR A 352 13.84 -10.76 -7.00
C TYR A 352 13.94 -12.27 -6.73
N GLN A 353 14.02 -13.10 -7.78
CA GLN A 353 14.19 -14.55 -7.66
C GLN A 353 15.41 -14.93 -6.81
N SER A 354 16.44 -14.08 -6.81
CA SER A 354 17.65 -14.25 -6.00
C SER A 354 17.49 -13.78 -4.56
N VAL A 355 16.84 -12.62 -4.34
CA VAL A 355 16.75 -11.98 -3.01
C VAL A 355 15.61 -12.54 -2.16
N GLN A 356 14.43 -12.74 -2.75
CA GLN A 356 13.22 -13.28 -2.11
C GLN A 356 12.93 -12.64 -0.74
N LEU A 357 12.88 -11.32 -0.71
CA LEU A 357 12.45 -10.54 0.44
C LEU A 357 11.09 -9.87 0.14
N PRO A 358 10.32 -9.46 1.16
CA PRO A 358 9.03 -8.80 0.98
C PRO A 358 9.03 -7.53 0.11
N GLN A 359 10.14 -6.78 0.10
CA GLN A 359 10.30 -5.55 -0.69
C GLN A 359 11.45 -5.70 -1.72
N PRO A 360 11.41 -4.96 -2.83
CA PRO A 360 10.25 -4.22 -3.31
C PRO A 360 9.11 -5.19 -3.67
N ASN A 361 7.89 -4.70 -3.52
CA ASN A 361 6.69 -5.41 -3.93
C ASN A 361 6.54 -5.27 -5.46
N LEU A 362 7.02 -6.26 -6.22
CA LEU A 362 6.96 -6.18 -7.68
C LEU A 362 5.56 -6.53 -8.21
N GLY A 363 5.17 -5.82 -9.25
CA GLY A 363 4.02 -6.18 -10.09
C GLY A 363 4.40 -6.18 -11.57
N VAL A 364 3.62 -6.88 -12.37
CA VAL A 364 3.74 -6.93 -13.83
C VAL A 364 2.45 -6.43 -14.45
N ARG A 365 2.58 -5.51 -15.41
CA ARG A 365 1.47 -5.01 -16.21
C ARG A 365 1.27 -5.90 -17.44
N THR A 366 0.13 -6.56 -17.53
CA THR A 366 -0.29 -7.37 -18.68
C THR A 366 -1.23 -6.58 -19.59
N ASN A 367 -1.18 -6.92 -20.88
CA ASN A 367 -2.00 -6.34 -21.93
C ASN A 367 -2.01 -7.28 -23.14
N ALA A 368 -2.78 -6.96 -24.16
CA ALA A 368 -2.86 -7.78 -25.38
C ALA A 368 -1.53 -7.93 -26.14
N LEU A 369 -0.52 -7.08 -25.87
CA LEU A 369 0.77 -7.07 -26.55
C LEU A 369 1.89 -7.78 -25.78
N ILE A 370 1.62 -8.29 -24.57
CA ILE A 370 2.66 -8.92 -23.74
C ILE A 370 3.25 -10.14 -24.45
N ASP A 371 4.58 -10.21 -24.49
CA ASP A 371 5.29 -11.31 -25.15
C ASP A 371 5.31 -12.57 -24.26
N THR A 372 5.25 -13.73 -24.92
CA THR A 372 5.25 -15.03 -24.23
C THR A 372 6.48 -15.25 -23.33
N PRO A 373 7.72 -14.91 -23.75
CA PRO A 373 8.90 -15.06 -22.88
C PRO A 373 8.78 -14.31 -21.55
N PHE A 374 8.37 -13.04 -21.56
CA PHE A 374 8.21 -12.28 -20.32
C PHE A 374 7.06 -12.80 -19.45
N LEU A 375 5.95 -13.23 -20.07
CA LEU A 375 4.85 -13.85 -19.34
C LEU A 375 5.26 -15.17 -18.67
N LEU A 376 6.07 -16.00 -19.33
CA LEU A 376 6.63 -17.23 -18.74
C LEU A 376 7.62 -16.91 -17.61
N LYS A 377 8.46 -15.88 -17.76
CA LYS A 377 9.36 -15.42 -16.68
C LYS A 377 8.58 -14.93 -15.45
N THR A 378 7.45 -14.27 -15.70
CA THR A 378 6.52 -13.84 -14.66
C THR A 378 5.93 -15.05 -13.92
N ALA A 379 5.44 -16.05 -14.66
CA ALA A 379 4.91 -17.30 -14.10
C ALA A 379 5.97 -18.09 -13.31
N GLU A 380 7.22 -18.14 -13.78
CA GLU A 380 8.34 -18.75 -13.06
C GLU A 380 8.56 -18.09 -11.71
N THR A 381 8.47 -16.75 -11.67
CA THR A 381 8.66 -15.98 -10.44
C THR A 381 7.51 -16.22 -9.46
N ILE A 382 6.26 -16.23 -9.93
CA ILE A 382 5.07 -16.55 -9.12
C ILE A 382 5.19 -17.93 -8.47
N ARG A 383 5.70 -18.92 -9.22
CA ARG A 383 5.88 -20.31 -8.75
C ARG A 383 6.79 -20.44 -7.52
N LEU A 384 7.66 -19.46 -7.25
CA LEU A 384 8.48 -19.44 -6.03
C LEU A 384 7.64 -19.38 -4.74
N GLY A 385 6.36 -19.01 -4.81
CA GLY A 385 5.44 -19.06 -3.68
C GLY A 385 5.55 -17.90 -2.69
N THR A 386 6.39 -16.90 -3.00
CA THR A 386 6.53 -15.67 -2.21
C THR A 386 5.39 -14.66 -2.41
N GLY A 387 4.54 -14.90 -3.41
CA GLY A 387 3.42 -14.05 -3.79
C GLY A 387 3.78 -12.82 -4.63
N ILE A 388 4.98 -12.77 -5.18
CA ILE A 388 5.44 -11.72 -6.07
C ILE A 388 5.83 -12.38 -7.41
N PRO A 389 5.55 -11.75 -8.56
CA PRO A 389 4.87 -10.46 -8.72
C PRO A 389 3.33 -10.53 -8.62
N GLN A 390 2.72 -9.39 -8.32
CA GLN A 390 1.31 -9.10 -8.61
C GLN A 390 1.09 -8.89 -10.10
N ILE A 391 -0.14 -9.03 -10.57
CA ILE A 391 -0.49 -8.80 -11.98
C ILE A 391 -1.55 -7.71 -12.08
N PHE A 392 -1.33 -6.73 -12.96
CA PHE A 392 -2.24 -5.63 -13.28
C PHE A 392 -2.57 -5.61 -14.77
N ASN A 393 -3.79 -5.27 -15.13
CA ASN A 393 -4.27 -5.37 -16.52
C ASN A 393 -4.53 -4.01 -17.16
N ASP A 394 -3.72 -3.64 -18.16
CA ASP A 394 -3.87 -2.36 -18.86
C ASP A 394 -5.20 -2.26 -19.63
N GLU A 395 -5.79 -3.38 -20.05
CA GLU A 395 -7.05 -3.43 -20.83
C GLU A 395 -8.28 -2.92 -20.04
N VAL A 396 -8.13 -2.72 -18.73
CA VAL A 396 -9.17 -2.18 -17.86
C VAL A 396 -8.68 -1.01 -17.01
N VAL A 397 -7.42 -1.01 -16.57
CA VAL A 397 -6.87 0.11 -15.78
C VAL A 397 -6.79 1.39 -16.62
N VAL A 398 -6.33 1.31 -17.87
CA VAL A 398 -6.27 2.49 -18.74
C VAL A 398 -7.68 3.08 -18.96
N PRO A 399 -8.70 2.29 -19.37
CA PRO A 399 -10.08 2.78 -19.41
C PRO A 399 -10.62 3.35 -18.08
N ALA A 400 -10.27 2.75 -16.94
CA ALA A 400 -10.70 3.24 -15.63
C ALA A 400 -10.18 4.65 -15.35
N PHE A 401 -8.94 4.97 -15.74
CA PHE A 401 -8.38 6.31 -15.64
C PHE A 401 -8.99 7.31 -16.63
N LEU A 402 -9.23 6.89 -17.87
CA LEU A 402 -9.92 7.72 -18.86
C LEU A 402 -11.31 8.15 -18.37
N ASN A 403 -12.03 7.24 -17.72
CA ASN A 403 -13.32 7.51 -17.08
C ASN A 403 -13.24 8.52 -15.91
N ARG A 404 -12.03 8.85 -15.44
CA ARG A 404 -11.76 9.90 -14.42
C ARG A 404 -11.14 11.17 -15.00
N GLY A 405 -11.11 11.32 -16.33
CA GLY A 405 -10.57 12.50 -16.99
C GLY A 405 -9.04 12.56 -17.04
N VAL A 406 -8.34 11.45 -16.75
CA VAL A 406 -6.91 11.33 -16.99
C VAL A 406 -6.67 11.20 -18.51
N SER A 407 -5.64 11.85 -19.03
CA SER A 407 -5.30 11.74 -20.46
C SER A 407 -4.89 10.31 -20.83
N LEU A 408 -4.96 9.95 -22.11
CA LEU A 408 -4.58 8.61 -22.55
C LEU A 408 -3.09 8.34 -22.34
N GLU A 409 -2.26 9.34 -22.58
CA GLU A 409 -0.81 9.31 -22.41
C GLU A 409 -0.45 9.03 -20.94
N ASP A 410 -1.05 9.78 -20.02
CA ASP A 410 -0.83 9.63 -18.59
C ASP A 410 -1.41 8.30 -18.08
N ALA A 411 -2.61 7.92 -18.53
CA ALA A 411 -3.25 6.66 -18.17
C ALA A 411 -2.41 5.45 -18.60
N ARG A 412 -1.72 5.49 -19.75
CA ARG A 412 -0.79 4.42 -20.18
C ARG A 412 0.45 4.34 -19.31
N ASP A 413 0.83 5.42 -18.64
CA ASP A 413 1.98 5.49 -17.76
C ASP A 413 1.69 5.13 -16.29
N TYR A 414 0.47 4.66 -16.00
CA TYR A 414 0.10 4.34 -14.62
C TYR A 414 1.04 3.34 -13.95
N ALA A 415 1.08 3.44 -12.63
CA ALA A 415 1.67 2.45 -11.75
C ALA A 415 0.79 2.30 -10.50
N VAL A 416 1.35 1.67 -9.46
CA VAL A 416 0.64 1.39 -8.22
C VAL A 416 1.39 1.98 -7.04
N VAL A 417 0.64 2.61 -6.14
CA VAL A 417 1.13 3.02 -4.82
C VAL A 417 0.72 2.00 -3.78
N GLY A 418 1.58 1.72 -2.81
CA GLY A 418 1.23 0.84 -1.69
C GLY A 418 1.00 -0.60 -2.13
N CYS A 419 -0.25 -1.04 -2.15
CA CYS A 419 -0.65 -2.42 -2.39
C CYS A 419 -1.17 -2.65 -3.83
N VAL A 420 -2.31 -2.04 -4.17
CA VAL A 420 -3.03 -2.18 -5.44
C VAL A 420 -3.61 -0.86 -5.94
N GLU A 421 -3.34 0.23 -5.23
CA GLU A 421 -3.91 1.55 -5.48
C GLU A 421 -3.33 2.15 -6.75
N LEU A 422 -4.20 2.42 -7.72
CA LEU A 422 -3.79 2.89 -9.04
C LEU A 422 -3.42 4.37 -8.97
N SER A 423 -2.25 4.74 -9.49
CA SER A 423 -1.75 6.12 -9.47
C SER A 423 -1.00 6.46 -10.75
N ILE A 424 -0.92 7.75 -11.10
CA ILE A 424 -0.10 8.23 -12.21
C ILE A 424 1.21 8.80 -11.64
N PRO A 425 2.37 8.16 -11.91
CA PRO A 425 3.67 8.61 -11.45
C PRO A 425 3.91 10.09 -11.70
N GLY A 426 4.36 10.81 -10.66
CA GLY A 426 4.75 12.22 -10.77
C GLY A 426 3.61 13.18 -11.07
N ARG A 427 2.33 12.77 -11.01
CA ARG A 427 1.19 13.59 -11.44
C ARG A 427 -0.04 13.50 -10.53
N THR A 428 -0.18 12.42 -9.76
CA THR A 428 -1.34 12.19 -8.89
C THR A 428 -1.01 12.43 -7.42
N TYR A 429 -1.92 13.09 -6.72
CA TYR A 429 -2.07 12.97 -5.27
C TYR A 429 -3.47 12.43 -4.96
N GLY A 430 -3.53 11.18 -4.52
CA GLY A 430 -4.78 10.41 -4.52
C GLY A 430 -5.41 10.14 -3.17
N LEU A 431 -4.73 10.43 -2.05
CA LEU A 431 -5.09 9.98 -0.70
C LEU A 431 -5.78 8.60 -0.75
N HIS A 432 -5.08 7.63 -1.32
CA HIS A 432 -5.70 6.44 -1.89
C HIS A 432 -6.41 5.54 -0.87
N ASP A 433 -6.15 5.73 0.42
CA ASP A 433 -6.75 5.02 1.55
C ASP A 433 -7.22 6.04 2.60
N ILE A 434 -8.14 6.94 2.22
CA ILE A 434 -8.69 7.96 3.14
C ILE A 434 -9.86 7.43 3.97
N ALA A 435 -10.58 6.42 3.49
CA ALA A 435 -11.64 5.76 4.23
C ALA A 435 -11.96 4.36 3.71
N MET A 436 -12.29 3.45 4.63
CA MET A 436 -12.80 2.11 4.34
C MET A 436 -14.29 2.02 4.65
N PHE A 437 -15.08 1.42 3.77
CA PHE A 437 -16.55 1.34 3.84
C PHE A 437 -17.01 -0.13 3.83
N ASN A 438 -17.70 -0.55 4.90
CA ASN A 438 -18.18 -1.90 5.14
C ASN A 438 -19.62 -2.06 4.63
N LEU A 439 -19.76 -2.56 3.40
CA LEU A 439 -21.08 -2.75 2.75
C LEU A 439 -21.93 -3.80 3.49
N LEU A 440 -21.31 -4.80 4.12
CA LEU A 440 -22.04 -5.82 4.86
C LEU A 440 -22.65 -5.28 6.16
N LYS A 441 -21.95 -4.34 6.82
CA LYS A 441 -22.48 -3.65 8.01
C LYS A 441 -23.72 -2.81 7.68
N VAL A 442 -23.76 -2.21 6.49
CA VAL A 442 -24.96 -1.49 6.00
C VAL A 442 -26.15 -2.44 5.87
N MET A 443 -25.94 -3.65 5.31
CA MET A 443 -26.99 -4.66 5.25
C MET A 443 -27.48 -5.04 6.64
N GLU A 444 -26.58 -5.36 7.57
CA GLU A 444 -26.94 -5.74 8.94
C GLU A 444 -27.85 -4.70 9.61
N ILE A 445 -27.48 -3.42 9.56
CA ILE A 445 -28.28 -2.33 10.15
C ILE A 445 -29.62 -2.20 9.42
N SER A 446 -29.63 -2.32 8.09
CA SER A 446 -30.87 -2.29 7.30
C SER A 446 -31.81 -3.46 7.62
N LEU A 447 -31.27 -4.62 8.02
CA LEU A 447 -32.07 -5.75 8.49
C LEU A 447 -32.70 -5.44 9.86
N TYR A 448 -31.92 -4.91 10.81
CA TYR A 448 -32.41 -4.57 12.15
C TYR A 448 -33.48 -3.48 12.14
N GLU A 449 -33.33 -2.47 11.29
CA GLU A 449 -34.31 -1.39 11.18
C GLU A 449 -35.63 -1.82 10.52
N ASN A 450 -35.68 -3.02 9.91
CA ASN A 450 -36.88 -3.60 9.32
C ASN A 450 -37.50 -4.72 10.17
N GLU A 451 -37.01 -4.96 11.39
CA GLU A 451 -37.61 -5.92 12.32
C GLU A 451 -39.06 -5.53 12.63
N GLY A 452 -39.98 -6.50 12.55
CA GLY A 452 -41.41 -6.27 12.76
C GLY A 452 -42.13 -5.61 11.58
N ASN A 453 -41.48 -5.45 10.42
CA ASN A 453 -42.12 -4.95 9.22
C ASN A 453 -42.77 -6.09 8.42
N ASP A 454 -44.03 -6.40 8.74
CA ASP A 454 -44.82 -7.46 8.09
C ASP A 454 -45.07 -7.23 6.59
N THR A 455 -44.86 -6.01 6.09
CA THR A 455 -45.08 -5.63 4.68
C THR A 455 -43.79 -5.55 3.86
N LEU A 456 -42.65 -5.93 4.44
CA LEU A 456 -41.36 -5.87 3.78
C LEU A 456 -41.32 -6.75 2.53
N THR A 457 -40.90 -6.18 1.40
CA THR A 457 -40.52 -6.93 0.19
C THR A 457 -39.01 -6.91 0.00
N TYR A 458 -38.49 -7.83 -0.81
CA TYR A 458 -37.07 -7.86 -1.14
C TYR A 458 -36.61 -6.56 -1.83
N GLU A 459 -37.42 -6.01 -2.73
CA GLU A 459 -37.13 -4.76 -3.44
C GLU A 459 -37.09 -3.57 -2.48
N ALA A 460 -38.00 -3.54 -1.50
CA ALA A 460 -38.02 -2.51 -0.45
C ALA A 460 -36.78 -2.61 0.44
N LEU A 461 -36.35 -3.83 0.80
CA LEU A 461 -35.11 -4.04 1.55
C LEU A 461 -33.87 -3.56 0.75
N LEU A 462 -33.77 -3.93 -0.53
CA LEU A 462 -32.68 -3.47 -1.41
C LEU A 462 -32.68 -1.95 -1.57
N ALA A 463 -33.85 -1.33 -1.69
CA ALA A 463 -33.98 0.13 -1.74
C ALA A 463 -33.51 0.78 -0.43
N HIS A 464 -33.83 0.18 0.73
CA HIS A 464 -33.36 0.67 2.02
C HIS A 464 -31.84 0.56 2.15
N ILE A 465 -31.24 -0.57 1.77
CA ILE A 465 -29.78 -0.75 1.77
C ILE A 465 -29.11 0.30 0.90
N ARG A 466 -29.61 0.55 -0.33
CA ARG A 466 -29.10 1.61 -1.22
C ARG A 466 -29.18 2.99 -0.57
N ALA A 467 -30.32 3.35 0.03
CA ALA A 467 -30.47 4.63 0.71
C ALA A 467 -29.47 4.81 1.86
N LYS A 468 -29.20 3.74 2.63
CA LYS A 468 -28.20 3.76 3.71
C LYS A 468 -26.78 3.87 3.17
N ILE A 469 -26.45 3.18 2.07
CA ILE A 469 -25.15 3.34 1.39
C ILE A 469 -24.93 4.82 1.05
N SER A 470 -25.89 5.49 0.41
CA SER A 470 -25.77 6.92 0.08
C SER A 470 -25.62 7.80 1.31
N HIS A 471 -26.45 7.58 2.34
CA HIS A 471 -26.38 8.36 3.58
C HIS A 471 -25.00 8.29 4.25
N TYR A 472 -24.46 7.09 4.41
CA TYR A 472 -23.16 6.91 5.07
C TYR A 472 -21.98 7.34 4.18
N ILE A 473 -22.10 7.29 2.86
CA ILE A 473 -21.08 7.86 1.96
C ILE A 473 -21.00 9.38 2.14
N THR A 474 -22.14 10.08 2.28
CA THR A 474 -22.13 11.54 2.53
C THR A 474 -21.34 11.88 3.80
N LEU A 475 -21.60 11.16 4.90
CA LEU A 475 -20.91 11.38 6.18
C LEU A 475 -19.42 10.97 6.13
N MET A 476 -19.10 9.90 5.41
CA MET A 476 -17.71 9.48 5.17
C MET A 476 -16.93 10.55 4.41
N VAL A 477 -17.52 11.16 3.38
CA VAL A 477 -16.92 12.25 2.60
C VAL A 477 -16.66 13.47 3.47
N GLU A 478 -17.62 13.85 4.32
CA GLU A 478 -17.45 14.96 5.26
C GLU A 478 -16.25 14.74 6.20
N GLY A 479 -16.19 13.58 6.86
CA GLY A 479 -15.05 13.23 7.72
C GLY A 479 -13.71 13.14 6.97
N SER A 480 -13.72 12.61 5.75
CA SER A 480 -12.53 12.52 4.90
C SER A 480 -12.01 13.91 4.52
N ASN A 481 -12.91 14.86 4.20
CA ASN A 481 -12.55 16.22 3.85
C ASN A 481 -11.95 16.99 5.04
N ILE A 482 -12.40 16.72 6.26
CA ILE A 482 -11.77 17.26 7.48
C ILE A 482 -10.33 16.77 7.62
N CYS A 483 -10.10 15.47 7.38
CA CYS A 483 -8.75 14.90 7.40
C CYS A 483 -7.86 15.52 6.29
N ASP A 484 -8.40 15.70 5.09
CA ASP A 484 -7.74 16.33 3.94
C ASP A 484 -7.28 17.77 4.27
N ILE A 485 -8.16 18.57 4.88
CA ILE A 485 -7.84 19.92 5.35
C ILE A 485 -6.76 19.88 6.45
N GLY A 486 -6.83 18.92 7.38
CA GLY A 486 -5.80 18.75 8.42
C GLY A 486 -4.42 18.52 7.82
N HIS A 487 -4.35 17.72 6.75
CA HIS A 487 -3.13 17.48 5.99
C HIS A 487 -2.59 18.75 5.33
N ARG A 488 -3.45 19.57 4.72
CA ARG A 488 -3.08 20.87 4.15
C ARG A 488 -2.50 21.84 5.19
N ASP A 489 -3.20 21.95 6.31
CA ASP A 489 -2.92 23.01 7.29
C ASP A 489 -1.79 22.63 8.28
N TRP A 490 -1.56 21.33 8.52
CA TRP A 490 -0.59 20.83 9.52
C TRP A 490 0.52 19.97 8.95
N ALA A 491 0.33 19.37 7.77
CA ALA A 491 1.28 18.43 7.18
C ALA A 491 1.58 18.64 5.68
N PRO A 492 1.85 19.88 5.20
CA PRO A 492 2.34 20.08 3.84
C PRO A 492 3.73 19.44 3.63
N VAL A 493 4.04 19.10 2.38
CA VAL A 493 5.23 18.31 1.97
C VAL A 493 5.93 18.93 0.76
N PRO A 494 6.54 20.12 0.91
CA PRO A 494 7.05 20.93 -0.18
C PRO A 494 8.13 20.25 -1.04
N LEU A 495 9.02 19.43 -0.47
CA LEU A 495 10.02 18.69 -1.24
C LEU A 495 9.35 17.64 -2.12
N LEU A 496 8.49 16.81 -1.55
CA LEU A 496 7.72 15.80 -2.28
C LEU A 496 6.88 16.45 -3.39
N SER A 497 6.19 17.55 -3.08
CA SER A 497 5.41 18.35 -4.03
C SER A 497 6.25 18.88 -5.19
N SER A 498 7.54 19.18 -5.00
CA SER A 498 8.43 19.64 -6.07
C SER A 498 8.70 18.60 -7.16
N PHE A 499 8.34 17.33 -6.90
CA PHE A 499 8.41 16.21 -7.85
C PHE A 499 7.03 15.76 -8.35
N ILE A 500 5.98 16.56 -8.15
CA ILE A 500 4.64 16.28 -8.66
C ILE A 500 4.22 17.38 -9.63
N SER A 501 3.88 16.98 -10.84
CA SER A 501 3.52 17.87 -11.94
C SER A 501 2.34 18.76 -11.58
N ASP A 502 2.48 19.98 -12.07
CA ASP A 502 1.66 21.17 -11.90
C ASP A 502 1.78 21.85 -10.52
N CYS A 503 2.45 21.26 -9.53
CA CYS A 503 2.71 21.94 -8.24
C CYS A 503 3.63 23.15 -8.43
N LEU A 504 4.70 22.97 -9.21
CA LEU A 504 5.65 24.04 -9.50
C LEU A 504 5.02 25.12 -10.37
N GLU A 505 4.23 24.74 -11.37
CA GLU A 505 3.52 25.66 -12.26
C GLU A 505 2.49 26.50 -11.50
N LYS A 506 1.73 25.89 -10.57
CA LYS A 506 0.71 26.55 -9.76
C LYS A 506 1.28 27.28 -8.54
N GLY A 507 2.51 26.96 -8.13
CA GLY A 507 3.13 27.48 -6.91
C GLY A 507 2.43 27.01 -5.65
N ARG A 508 1.98 25.74 -5.62
CA ARG A 508 1.19 25.16 -4.53
C ARG A 508 1.64 23.74 -4.18
N ASP A 509 1.55 23.40 -2.90
CA ASP A 509 1.78 22.05 -2.39
C ASP A 509 0.67 21.08 -2.85
N ILE A 510 0.96 19.78 -2.92
CA ILE A 510 -0.05 18.76 -3.26
C ILE A 510 -1.24 18.75 -2.31
N THR A 511 -1.01 19.04 -1.03
CA THR A 511 -2.07 19.09 -0.02
C THR A 511 -3.03 20.28 -0.22
N ASP A 512 -2.62 21.28 -0.99
CA ASP A 512 -3.44 22.44 -1.40
C ASP A 512 -3.87 22.37 -2.89
N GLY A 513 -3.87 21.16 -3.48
CA GLY A 513 -4.33 20.93 -4.86
C GLY A 513 -3.32 21.26 -5.96
N GLY A 514 -2.02 21.31 -5.62
CA GLY A 514 -0.94 21.51 -6.57
C GLY A 514 -0.88 20.45 -7.67
N ALA A 515 -1.16 19.18 -7.36
CA ALA A 515 -1.03 18.07 -8.30
C ALA A 515 -1.93 18.24 -9.55
N ARG A 516 -1.51 17.65 -10.67
CA ARG A 516 -2.32 17.56 -11.90
C ARG A 516 -3.64 16.84 -11.66
N TYR A 517 -3.56 15.65 -11.04
CA TYR A 517 -4.73 14.84 -10.69
C TYR A 517 -4.85 14.75 -9.18
N ASN A 518 -5.97 15.24 -8.64
CA ASN A 518 -6.29 15.15 -7.22
C ASN A 518 -7.45 14.16 -7.06
N PHE A 519 -7.23 13.08 -6.31
CA PHE A 519 -8.27 12.11 -5.99
C PHE A 519 -8.38 11.91 -4.48
N SER A 520 -9.45 11.24 -4.04
CA SER A 520 -9.60 10.71 -2.68
C SER A 520 -10.13 9.29 -2.76
N GLY A 521 -9.27 8.31 -2.47
CA GLY A 521 -9.57 6.89 -2.67
C GLY A 521 -10.29 6.25 -1.48
N VAL A 522 -11.45 5.62 -1.75
CA VAL A 522 -12.29 4.99 -0.71
C VAL A 522 -12.66 3.54 -1.06
N GLN A 523 -12.50 2.60 -0.12
CA GLN A 523 -12.64 1.17 -0.40
C GLN A 523 -14.01 0.64 0.02
N GLY A 524 -14.77 0.09 -0.92
CA GLY A 524 -15.98 -0.68 -0.64
C GLY A 524 -15.65 -2.15 -0.39
N ILE A 525 -15.98 -2.67 0.80
CA ILE A 525 -15.57 -4.00 1.27
C ILE A 525 -16.79 -4.83 1.64
N GLY A 526 -16.70 -6.15 1.44
CA GLY A 526 -17.71 -7.13 1.86
C GLY A 526 -18.73 -7.49 0.77
N ILE A 527 -18.42 -7.22 -0.50
CA ILE A 527 -19.37 -7.42 -1.60
C ILE A 527 -19.73 -8.89 -1.82
N ALA A 528 -18.78 -9.82 -1.69
CA ALA A 528 -19.04 -11.26 -1.82
C ALA A 528 -20.04 -11.74 -0.74
N ASN A 529 -19.77 -11.40 0.52
CA ASN A 529 -20.66 -11.73 1.64
C ASN A 529 -22.05 -11.10 1.49
N LEU A 530 -22.10 -9.84 1.02
CA LEU A 530 -23.36 -9.13 0.77
C LEU A 530 -24.18 -9.85 -0.30
N SER A 531 -23.54 -10.25 -1.40
CA SER A 531 -24.17 -10.97 -2.50
C SER A 531 -24.74 -12.31 -2.05
N ASP A 532 -23.90 -13.13 -1.42
CA ASP A 532 -24.28 -14.46 -0.94
C ASP A 532 -25.40 -14.37 0.11
N SER A 533 -25.35 -13.35 0.97
CA SER A 533 -26.36 -13.12 2.00
C SER A 533 -27.71 -12.73 1.39
N LEU A 534 -27.71 -11.79 0.44
CA LEU A 534 -28.95 -11.33 -0.19
C LEU A 534 -29.59 -12.43 -1.05
N HIS A 535 -28.78 -13.22 -1.76
CA HIS A 535 -29.27 -14.38 -2.51
C HIS A 535 -29.94 -15.41 -1.59
N ALA A 536 -29.27 -15.80 -0.50
CA ALA A 536 -29.80 -16.79 0.43
C ALA A 536 -31.02 -16.26 1.22
N LEU A 537 -31.02 -14.98 1.61
CA LEU A 537 -32.14 -14.33 2.28
C LEU A 537 -33.35 -14.27 1.34
N ASN A 538 -33.17 -13.81 0.11
CA ASN A 538 -34.26 -13.74 -0.86
C ASN A 538 -34.89 -15.11 -1.08
N GLY A 539 -34.04 -16.10 -1.34
CA GLY A 539 -34.49 -17.45 -1.59
C GLY A 539 -35.24 -18.07 -0.40
N LEU A 540 -34.75 -17.89 0.84
CA LEU A 540 -35.36 -18.53 2.01
C LEU A 540 -36.64 -17.82 2.49
N VAL A 541 -36.64 -16.48 2.49
CA VAL A 541 -37.70 -15.66 3.09
C VAL A 541 -38.76 -15.26 2.08
N PHE A 542 -38.36 -14.73 0.92
CA PHE A 542 -39.28 -14.13 -0.04
C PHE A 542 -39.74 -15.10 -1.13
N ASP A 543 -38.81 -15.88 -1.70
CA ASP A 543 -39.14 -16.82 -2.79
C ASP A 543 -39.79 -18.10 -2.26
N GLN A 544 -39.12 -18.79 -1.32
CA GLN A 544 -39.58 -20.09 -0.82
C GLN A 544 -40.49 -19.97 0.40
N GLN A 545 -40.53 -18.80 1.05
CA GLN A 545 -41.33 -18.53 2.26
C GLN A 545 -41.19 -19.60 3.35
N ARG A 546 -39.98 -20.16 3.52
CA ARG A 546 -39.71 -21.23 4.49
C ARG A 546 -39.51 -20.70 5.90
N LEU A 547 -39.22 -19.41 6.02
CA LEU A 547 -38.96 -18.71 7.28
C LEU A 547 -39.42 -17.26 7.12
N SER A 548 -40.05 -16.68 8.14
CA SER A 548 -40.35 -15.25 8.12
C SER A 548 -39.07 -14.43 8.27
N PHE A 549 -39.11 -13.17 7.84
CA PHE A 549 -37.99 -12.23 7.99
C PHE A 549 -37.52 -12.12 9.44
N ASP A 550 -38.45 -11.89 10.38
CA ASP A 550 -38.14 -11.77 11.81
C ASP A 550 -37.61 -13.07 12.42
N ALA A 551 -38.08 -14.23 11.95
CA ALA A 551 -37.56 -15.51 12.41
C ALA A 551 -36.12 -15.75 11.95
N LEU A 552 -35.79 -15.39 10.71
CA LEU A 552 -34.39 -15.39 10.24
C LEU A 552 -33.55 -14.41 11.06
N LEU A 553 -34.04 -13.19 11.27
CA LEU A 553 -33.33 -12.15 12.02
C LEU A 553 -33.03 -12.58 13.47
N SER A 554 -34.00 -13.21 14.13
CA SER A 554 -33.82 -13.77 15.48
C SER A 554 -32.75 -14.86 15.51
N ILE A 555 -32.69 -15.73 14.51
CA ILE A 555 -31.64 -16.75 14.38
C ILE A 555 -30.26 -16.12 14.21
N LEU A 556 -30.16 -15.06 13.39
CA LEU A 556 -28.90 -14.32 13.18
C LEU A 556 -28.45 -13.60 14.45
N LYS A 557 -29.36 -12.93 15.16
CA LYS A 557 -29.07 -12.27 16.45
C LYS A 557 -28.59 -13.27 17.51
N ASN A 558 -29.10 -14.50 17.48
CA ASN A 558 -28.63 -15.60 18.33
C ASN A 558 -27.39 -16.33 17.79
N ASN A 559 -26.75 -15.81 16.74
CA ASN A 559 -25.55 -16.38 16.13
C ASN A 559 -25.69 -17.88 15.78
N PHE A 560 -26.87 -18.29 15.31
CA PHE A 560 -27.20 -19.69 15.02
C PHE A 560 -27.09 -20.67 16.19
N ALA A 561 -27.02 -20.20 17.45
CA ALA A 561 -26.70 -21.04 18.61
C ALA A 561 -27.78 -22.06 19.01
N THR A 562 -28.97 -22.01 18.40
CA THR A 562 -30.03 -22.98 18.68
C THR A 562 -29.93 -24.18 17.72
N PRO A 563 -30.45 -25.37 18.09
CA PRO A 563 -30.47 -26.52 17.18
C PRO A 563 -31.18 -26.25 15.86
N GLU A 564 -32.18 -25.36 15.86
CA GLU A 564 -32.83 -24.91 14.63
C GLU A 564 -31.95 -23.91 13.87
N GLY A 565 -31.30 -22.98 14.57
CA GLY A 565 -30.31 -22.07 13.99
C GLY A 565 -29.18 -22.80 13.26
N GLU A 566 -28.64 -23.87 13.84
CA GLU A 566 -27.62 -24.71 13.21
C GLU A 566 -28.11 -25.37 11.91
N LYS A 567 -29.36 -25.88 11.89
CA LYS A 567 -29.98 -26.46 10.69
C LYS A 567 -30.21 -25.41 9.61
N ILE A 568 -30.69 -24.23 9.99
CA ILE A 568 -30.89 -23.11 9.08
C ILE A 568 -29.55 -22.66 8.52
N ARG A 569 -28.51 -22.51 9.34
CA ARG A 569 -27.15 -22.20 8.89
C ARG A 569 -26.64 -23.22 7.87
N ALA A 570 -26.78 -24.51 8.17
CA ALA A 570 -26.38 -25.57 7.25
C ALA A 570 -27.16 -25.49 5.91
N ARG A 571 -28.44 -25.08 5.94
CA ARG A 571 -29.23 -24.85 4.73
C ARG A 571 -28.74 -23.61 3.96
N LEU A 572 -28.46 -22.49 4.63
CA LEU A 572 -27.95 -21.27 4.02
C LEU A 572 -26.61 -21.48 3.29
N ILE A 573 -25.75 -22.35 3.83
CA ILE A 573 -24.46 -22.71 3.23
C ILE A 573 -24.64 -23.68 2.06
N ASN A 574 -25.41 -24.75 2.23
CA ASN A 574 -25.39 -25.88 1.29
C ASN A 574 -26.49 -25.86 0.22
N ARG A 575 -27.51 -24.99 0.33
CA ARG A 575 -28.67 -24.98 -0.58
C ARG A 575 -28.79 -23.73 -1.44
N PHE A 576 -27.92 -22.75 -1.24
CA PHE A 576 -27.87 -21.54 -2.04
C PHE A 576 -26.51 -21.43 -2.71
N GLU A 577 -26.52 -21.03 -3.97
CA GLU A 577 -25.35 -20.74 -4.77
C GLU A 577 -24.54 -19.60 -4.16
N LYS A 578 -23.25 -19.55 -4.50
CA LYS A 578 -22.28 -18.59 -3.95
C LYS A 578 -21.52 -17.87 -5.05
N TYR A 579 -21.18 -16.62 -4.81
CA TYR A 579 -20.33 -15.79 -5.63
C TYR A 579 -18.97 -16.47 -5.87
N GLY A 580 -18.42 -16.33 -7.07
CA GLY A 580 -17.14 -16.96 -7.45
C GLY A 580 -17.27 -18.29 -8.20
N ASN A 581 -18.50 -18.70 -8.54
CA ASN A 581 -18.78 -19.99 -9.21
C ASN A 581 -19.35 -19.84 -10.63
N ASP A 582 -19.29 -18.64 -11.22
CA ASP A 582 -19.85 -18.31 -12.54
C ASP A 582 -21.38 -18.50 -12.60
N ILE A 583 -22.09 -17.94 -11.61
CA ILE A 583 -23.54 -18.09 -11.45
C ILE A 583 -24.18 -16.70 -11.51
N ASP A 584 -24.79 -16.38 -12.65
CA ASP A 584 -25.30 -15.04 -12.96
C ASP A 584 -26.24 -14.48 -11.89
N ASN A 585 -27.14 -15.28 -11.33
CA ASN A 585 -28.10 -14.81 -10.34
C ASN A 585 -27.42 -14.28 -9.06
N VAL A 586 -26.29 -14.86 -8.65
CA VAL A 586 -25.55 -14.40 -7.47
C VAL A 586 -24.55 -13.32 -7.86
N ASP A 587 -23.85 -13.49 -8.98
CA ASP A 587 -22.84 -12.53 -9.42
C ASP A 587 -23.46 -11.16 -9.77
N ASN A 588 -24.67 -11.13 -10.34
CA ASN A 588 -25.33 -9.88 -10.70
C ASN A 588 -25.76 -9.04 -9.49
N ILE A 589 -26.09 -9.65 -8.34
CA ILE A 589 -26.37 -8.91 -7.09
C ILE A 589 -25.12 -8.12 -6.68
N SER A 590 -23.95 -8.74 -6.71
CA SER A 590 -22.67 -8.09 -6.42
C SER A 590 -22.36 -6.98 -7.43
N ALA A 591 -22.59 -7.23 -8.73
CA ALA A 591 -22.34 -6.26 -9.79
C ALA A 591 -23.21 -5.00 -9.63
N GLU A 592 -24.50 -5.15 -9.34
CA GLU A 592 -25.45 -4.05 -9.18
C GLU A 592 -25.14 -3.19 -7.95
N LEU A 593 -24.93 -3.82 -6.79
CA LEU A 593 -24.69 -3.08 -5.53
C LEU A 593 -23.31 -2.42 -5.51
N LEU A 594 -22.28 -3.08 -6.04
CA LEU A 594 -20.96 -2.47 -6.15
C LEU A 594 -20.99 -1.30 -7.13
N ARG A 595 -21.70 -1.44 -8.27
CA ARG A 595 -21.92 -0.32 -9.20
C ARG A 595 -22.64 0.85 -8.52
N TYR A 596 -23.65 0.58 -7.69
CA TYR A 596 -24.36 1.63 -6.95
C TYR A 596 -23.42 2.37 -6.01
N TYR A 597 -22.64 1.64 -5.19
CA TYR A 597 -21.61 2.23 -4.32
C TYR A 597 -20.65 3.11 -5.13
N CYS A 598 -20.08 2.59 -6.22
CA CYS A 598 -19.16 3.35 -7.07
C CYS A 598 -19.79 4.64 -7.58
N LYS A 599 -21.00 4.56 -8.16
CA LYS A 599 -21.69 5.73 -8.71
C LYS A 599 -22.12 6.75 -7.68
N GLU A 600 -22.31 6.34 -6.43
CA GLU A 600 -22.55 7.26 -5.34
C GLU A 600 -21.27 8.00 -4.93
N VAL A 601 -20.15 7.29 -4.74
CA VAL A 601 -18.85 7.88 -4.40
C VAL A 601 -18.41 8.94 -5.42
N GLU A 602 -18.61 8.66 -6.71
CA GLU A 602 -18.21 9.54 -7.83
C GLU A 602 -18.88 10.93 -7.83
N LYS A 603 -19.95 11.13 -7.06
CA LYS A 603 -20.68 12.41 -6.99
C LYS A 603 -19.92 13.48 -6.20
N TYR A 604 -18.94 13.09 -5.39
CA TYR A 604 -18.34 13.96 -4.39
C TYR A 604 -16.96 14.48 -4.83
N GLN A 605 -16.69 15.75 -4.49
CA GLN A 605 -15.41 16.42 -4.71
C GLN A 605 -14.63 16.52 -3.40
N ASN A 606 -13.31 16.66 -3.50
CA ASN A 606 -12.42 16.87 -2.35
C ASN A 606 -11.93 18.33 -2.27
N PRO A 607 -11.42 18.79 -1.10
CA PRO A 607 -10.94 20.17 -0.89
C PRO A 607 -9.85 20.64 -1.85
N ARG A 608 -9.16 19.71 -2.50
CA ARG A 608 -8.07 19.97 -3.47
C ARG A 608 -8.57 20.25 -4.89
N GLY A 609 -9.88 20.30 -5.10
CA GLY A 609 -10.50 20.49 -6.43
C GLY A 609 -10.57 19.19 -7.27
N GLY A 610 -10.39 18.05 -6.61
CA GLY A 610 -10.45 16.71 -7.20
C GLY A 610 -11.75 15.96 -6.93
N GLN A 611 -11.76 14.65 -7.21
CA GLN A 611 -12.93 13.79 -7.01
C GLN A 611 -12.63 12.60 -6.10
N PHE A 612 -13.66 12.13 -5.40
CA PHE A 612 -13.61 10.84 -4.73
C PHE A 612 -13.66 9.69 -5.75
N THR A 613 -12.84 8.66 -5.54
CA THR A 613 -12.75 7.51 -6.44
C THR A 613 -12.91 6.20 -5.66
N PRO A 614 -13.78 5.29 -6.14
CA PRO A 614 -14.01 4.05 -5.44
C PRO A 614 -12.91 3.03 -5.75
N GLY A 615 -12.57 2.21 -4.76
CA GLY A 615 -11.78 0.99 -4.90
C GLY A 615 -12.45 -0.18 -4.17
N SER A 616 -11.91 -1.37 -4.34
CA SER A 616 -12.36 -2.56 -3.59
C SER A 616 -11.19 -3.49 -3.30
N TYR A 617 -10.55 -3.25 -2.16
CA TYR A 617 -9.46 -4.05 -1.62
C TYR A 617 -9.45 -3.91 -0.10
N THR A 618 -8.88 -4.90 0.59
CA THR A 618 -8.98 -4.97 2.06
C THR A 618 -7.66 -4.77 2.76
N VAL A 619 -6.50 -4.95 2.12
CA VAL A 619 -5.25 -5.26 2.86
C VAL A 619 -5.59 -6.41 3.85
N SER A 620 -5.31 -6.30 5.16
CA SER A 620 -5.82 -7.26 6.16
C SER A 620 -7.10 -6.81 6.88
N ALA A 621 -7.79 -5.77 6.39
CA ALA A 621 -8.99 -5.18 7.01
C ALA A 621 -10.23 -6.09 7.02
N HIS A 622 -10.30 -7.12 6.17
CA HIS A 622 -11.44 -8.05 6.14
C HIS A 622 -11.65 -8.78 7.48
N VAL A 623 -10.58 -8.97 8.26
CA VAL A 623 -10.65 -9.53 9.61
C VAL A 623 -11.28 -8.55 10.61
N PRO A 624 -10.72 -7.36 10.88
CA PRO A 624 -11.32 -6.42 11.84
C PRO A 624 -12.67 -5.86 11.38
N LEU A 625 -12.90 -5.68 10.07
CA LEU A 625 -14.22 -5.28 9.56
C LEU A 625 -15.26 -6.40 9.70
N GLY A 626 -14.85 -7.66 9.65
CA GLY A 626 -15.72 -8.80 9.98
C GLY A 626 -16.02 -8.89 11.47
N ALA A 627 -15.06 -8.56 12.33
CA ALA A 627 -15.21 -8.62 13.78
C ALA A 627 -16.36 -7.73 14.33
N VAL A 628 -16.75 -6.69 13.60
CA VAL A 628 -17.81 -5.74 13.98
C VAL A 628 -19.17 -6.03 13.33
N VAL A 629 -19.28 -7.11 12.55
CA VAL A 629 -20.53 -7.55 11.89
C VAL A 629 -21.04 -8.82 12.56
N GLY A 630 -22.32 -8.84 12.91
CA GLY A 630 -23.04 -10.00 13.44
C GLY A 630 -23.16 -11.14 12.42
N ALA A 631 -23.94 -12.16 12.77
CA ALA A 631 -24.12 -13.31 11.88
C ALA A 631 -24.93 -12.90 10.64
N THR A 632 -24.59 -13.47 9.48
CA THR A 632 -25.19 -13.05 8.19
C THR A 632 -25.83 -14.22 7.43
N PRO A 633 -26.83 -13.93 6.56
CA PRO A 633 -27.55 -14.98 5.80
C PRO A 633 -26.69 -15.81 4.85
N ASP A 634 -25.45 -15.43 4.55
CA ASP A 634 -24.48 -16.29 3.85
C ASP A 634 -24.05 -17.52 4.68
N GLY A 635 -24.39 -17.54 5.98
CA GLY A 635 -24.04 -18.59 6.94
C GLY A 635 -22.81 -18.26 7.79
N ARG A 636 -22.24 -17.07 7.63
CA ARG A 636 -21.10 -16.58 8.44
C ARG A 636 -21.55 -16.26 9.87
N PHE A 637 -20.76 -16.69 10.86
CA PHE A 637 -21.01 -16.37 12.26
C PHE A 637 -20.66 -14.91 12.59
N ALA A 638 -21.24 -14.39 13.66
CA ALA A 638 -20.90 -13.09 14.21
C ALA A 638 -19.41 -12.99 14.55
N GLY A 639 -18.79 -11.89 14.12
CA GLY A 639 -17.37 -11.62 14.35
C GLY A 639 -16.40 -12.40 13.46
N GLU A 640 -16.87 -13.29 12.58
CA GLU A 640 -16.00 -13.93 11.59
C GLU A 640 -15.51 -12.92 10.54
N GLN A 641 -14.37 -13.21 9.92
CA GLN A 641 -13.81 -12.38 8.85
C GLN A 641 -14.74 -12.28 7.64
N LEU A 642 -14.62 -11.17 6.91
CA LEU A 642 -15.21 -11.01 5.58
C LEU A 642 -14.36 -11.72 4.52
N ALA A 643 -14.87 -11.81 3.29
CA ALA A 643 -14.09 -12.21 2.13
C ALA A 643 -12.87 -11.28 1.96
N ASP A 644 -11.72 -11.86 1.60
CA ASP A 644 -10.47 -11.15 1.49
C ASP A 644 -10.32 -10.45 0.14
N GLY A 645 -9.42 -9.48 0.06
CA GLY A 645 -9.08 -8.85 -1.21
C GLY A 645 -10.13 -7.91 -1.79
N GLY A 646 -11.31 -7.79 -1.21
CA GLY A 646 -12.36 -6.88 -1.69
C GLY A 646 -13.23 -7.51 -2.78
N LEU A 647 -12.63 -8.16 -3.80
CA LEU A 647 -13.36 -8.87 -4.85
C LEU A 647 -13.20 -10.40 -4.83
N SER A 648 -12.44 -10.96 -3.88
CA SER A 648 -12.30 -12.42 -3.82
C SER A 648 -13.59 -13.06 -3.31
N PRO A 649 -13.92 -14.29 -3.76
CA PRO A 649 -14.99 -15.08 -3.16
C PRO A 649 -14.75 -15.35 -1.68
N MET A 650 -15.83 -15.63 -0.95
CA MET A 650 -15.70 -16.06 0.45
C MET A 650 -14.97 -17.41 0.51
N LEU A 651 -14.05 -17.56 1.46
CA LEU A 651 -13.22 -18.75 1.58
C LEU A 651 -14.03 -20.05 1.59
N GLY A 652 -13.60 -21.01 0.79
CA GLY A 652 -14.24 -22.32 0.64
C GLY A 652 -15.59 -22.29 -0.06
N GLN A 653 -16.05 -21.15 -0.61
CA GLN A 653 -17.29 -21.06 -1.37
C GLN A 653 -17.06 -21.13 -2.89
N ASP A 654 -15.83 -20.93 -3.36
CA ASP A 654 -15.36 -20.98 -4.74
C ASP A 654 -15.03 -22.41 -5.21
N MET A 655 -16.07 -23.19 -5.50
CA MET A 655 -15.99 -24.63 -5.74
C MET A 655 -15.85 -25.04 -7.21
N GLN A 656 -16.07 -24.12 -8.17
CA GLN A 656 -16.02 -24.39 -9.61
C GLN A 656 -14.64 -24.06 -10.26
N GLY A 657 -13.61 -23.87 -9.43
CA GLY A 657 -12.23 -23.66 -9.89
C GLY A 657 -11.91 -22.22 -10.29
N PRO A 658 -10.62 -21.92 -10.54
CA PRO A 658 -10.12 -20.55 -10.64
C PRO A 658 -10.62 -19.82 -11.90
N THR A 659 -10.96 -20.55 -12.97
CA THR A 659 -11.58 -19.94 -14.17
C THR A 659 -12.98 -19.42 -13.90
N ALA A 660 -13.78 -20.13 -13.09
CA ALA A 660 -15.12 -19.67 -12.68
C ALA A 660 -15.02 -18.42 -11.78
N VAL A 661 -13.98 -18.36 -10.93
CA VAL A 661 -13.66 -17.17 -10.15
C VAL A 661 -13.37 -15.98 -11.07
N LEU A 662 -12.49 -16.14 -12.07
CA LEU A 662 -12.21 -15.05 -13.03
C LEU A 662 -13.49 -14.56 -13.72
N LYS A 663 -14.36 -15.46 -14.17
CA LYS A 663 -15.61 -15.08 -14.82
C LYS A 663 -16.58 -14.36 -13.89
N SER A 664 -16.74 -14.83 -12.64
CA SER A 664 -17.60 -14.17 -11.65
C SER A 664 -17.13 -12.74 -11.37
N VAL A 665 -15.82 -12.55 -11.19
CA VAL A 665 -15.23 -11.23 -10.96
C VAL A 665 -15.30 -10.34 -12.21
N SER A 666 -15.25 -10.93 -13.42
CA SER A 666 -15.37 -10.19 -14.68
C SER A 666 -16.76 -9.57 -14.91
N LYS A 667 -17.80 -10.08 -14.23
CA LYS A 667 -19.16 -9.53 -14.29
C LYS A 667 -19.30 -8.21 -13.52
N LEU A 668 -18.37 -7.92 -12.62
CA LEU A 668 -18.31 -6.64 -11.91
C LEU A 668 -17.83 -5.53 -12.86
N ASP A 669 -18.34 -4.30 -12.67
CA ASP A 669 -17.85 -3.15 -13.43
C ASP A 669 -16.50 -2.65 -12.90
N ASN A 670 -15.45 -3.38 -13.28
CA ASN A 670 -14.07 -3.12 -12.92
C ASN A 670 -13.59 -1.75 -13.40
N THR A 671 -14.21 -1.13 -14.42
CA THR A 671 -13.80 0.19 -14.91
C THR A 671 -14.16 1.34 -13.98
N LEU A 672 -15.16 1.16 -13.10
CA LEU A 672 -15.53 2.17 -12.12
C LEU A 672 -14.56 2.23 -10.94
N LEU A 673 -13.90 1.12 -10.63
CA LEU A 673 -13.01 0.97 -9.47
C LEU A 673 -11.62 1.55 -9.76
N SER A 674 -11.57 2.84 -10.09
CA SER A 674 -10.35 3.54 -10.53
C SER A 674 -9.33 3.78 -9.40
N ASN A 675 -9.68 3.52 -8.14
CA ASN A 675 -8.71 3.50 -7.04
C ASN A 675 -8.04 2.13 -6.86
N GLY A 676 -8.44 1.11 -7.63
CA GLY A 676 -7.85 -0.23 -7.59
C GLY A 676 -8.76 -1.28 -6.96
N THR A 677 -8.44 -2.54 -7.26
CA THR A 677 -9.16 -3.73 -6.81
C THR A 677 -8.20 -4.83 -6.44
N LEU A 678 -8.68 -5.88 -5.77
CA LEU A 678 -7.85 -7.02 -5.46
C LEU A 678 -8.58 -8.36 -5.57
N LEU A 679 -7.90 -9.33 -6.19
CA LEU A 679 -8.31 -10.73 -6.22
C LEU A 679 -7.16 -11.60 -5.72
N ASN A 680 -7.41 -12.38 -4.67
CA ASN A 680 -6.49 -13.39 -4.16
C ASN A 680 -6.81 -14.76 -4.75
N VAL A 681 -5.78 -15.45 -5.26
CA VAL A 681 -5.87 -16.84 -5.70
C VAL A 681 -4.76 -17.65 -5.03
N LYS A 682 -5.04 -18.86 -4.56
CA LYS A 682 -4.01 -19.75 -4.02
C LYS A 682 -3.95 -21.04 -4.84
N PHE A 683 -2.73 -21.47 -5.17
CA PHE A 683 -2.42 -22.73 -5.81
C PHE A 683 -1.55 -23.60 -4.90
N THR A 684 -1.59 -24.91 -5.13
CA THR A 684 -0.59 -25.82 -4.55
C THR A 684 0.69 -25.77 -5.41
N PRO A 685 1.90 -25.99 -4.85
CA PRO A 685 3.13 -26.05 -5.65
C PRO A 685 3.08 -27.07 -6.78
N ALA A 686 2.46 -28.24 -6.54
CA ALA A 686 2.30 -29.29 -7.55
C ALA A 686 1.52 -28.83 -8.79
N THR A 687 0.58 -27.88 -8.62
CA THR A 687 -0.20 -27.29 -9.73
C THR A 687 0.70 -26.58 -10.75
N LEU A 688 1.81 -26.00 -10.30
CA LEU A 688 2.69 -25.17 -11.13
C LEU A 688 4.03 -25.87 -11.45
N GLU A 689 4.14 -27.16 -11.18
CA GLU A 689 5.37 -27.92 -11.37
C GLU A 689 5.69 -28.11 -12.87
N GLY A 690 6.99 -28.01 -13.18
CA GLY A 690 7.52 -28.20 -14.54
C GLY A 690 7.03 -27.18 -15.57
N GLU A 691 7.39 -27.41 -16.83
CA GLU A 691 7.04 -26.52 -17.94
C GLU A 691 5.54 -26.48 -18.23
N ALA A 692 4.83 -27.59 -18.03
CA ALA A 692 3.39 -27.67 -18.25
C ALA A 692 2.63 -26.78 -17.24
N GLY A 693 3.01 -26.79 -15.96
CA GLY A 693 2.42 -25.92 -14.94
C GLY A 693 2.65 -24.44 -15.23
N LEU A 694 3.85 -24.07 -15.68
CA LEU A 694 4.14 -22.69 -16.10
C LEU A 694 3.30 -22.22 -17.28
N ARG A 695 3.14 -23.07 -18.31
CA ARG A 695 2.30 -22.74 -19.48
C ARG A 695 0.84 -22.57 -19.09
N LYS A 696 0.30 -23.44 -18.24
CA LYS A 696 -1.07 -23.30 -17.70
C LYS A 696 -1.26 -22.00 -16.95
N LEU A 697 -0.31 -21.60 -16.10
CA LEU A 697 -0.39 -20.32 -15.41
C LEU A 697 -0.31 -19.15 -16.39
N ALA A 698 0.57 -19.21 -17.40
CA ALA A 698 0.63 -18.17 -18.44
C ALA A 698 -0.71 -18.06 -19.20
N ASP A 699 -1.34 -19.17 -19.56
CA ASP A 699 -2.67 -19.16 -20.21
C ASP A 699 -3.76 -18.62 -19.28
N PHE A 700 -3.70 -18.95 -17.99
CA PHE A 700 -4.59 -18.38 -16.97
C PHE A 700 -4.45 -16.85 -16.85
N LEU A 701 -3.22 -16.34 -16.89
CA LEU A 701 -2.96 -14.89 -16.89
C LEU A 701 -3.43 -14.19 -18.18
N ARG A 702 -3.39 -14.89 -19.32
CA ARG A 702 -4.00 -14.40 -20.58
C ARG A 702 -5.52 -14.32 -20.46
N ALA A 703 -6.15 -15.34 -19.90
CA ALA A 703 -7.60 -15.34 -19.66
C ALA A 703 -8.00 -14.20 -18.71
N PHE A 704 -7.26 -13.99 -17.61
CA PHE A 704 -7.42 -12.83 -16.72
C PHE A 704 -7.37 -11.50 -17.49
N THR A 705 -6.40 -11.35 -18.38
CA THR A 705 -6.22 -10.13 -19.20
C THR A 705 -7.43 -9.92 -20.13
N GLN A 706 -7.87 -10.97 -20.83
CA GLN A 706 -8.99 -10.93 -21.77
C GLN A 706 -10.34 -10.70 -21.10
N LEU A 707 -10.52 -11.22 -19.87
CA LEU A 707 -11.72 -11.02 -19.06
C LEU A 707 -11.76 -9.64 -18.39
N LYS A 708 -10.73 -8.79 -18.58
CA LYS A 708 -10.71 -7.39 -18.13
C LYS A 708 -10.85 -7.21 -16.61
N LEU A 709 -10.31 -8.15 -15.83
CA LEU A 709 -10.12 -7.95 -14.41
C LEU A 709 -8.91 -7.05 -14.20
N GLN A 710 -8.96 -6.17 -13.19
CA GLN A 710 -7.91 -5.16 -12.96
C GLN A 710 -6.65 -5.72 -12.32
N HIS A 711 -6.77 -6.59 -11.31
CA HIS A 711 -5.64 -7.09 -10.55
C HIS A 711 -5.84 -8.52 -10.06
N ILE A 712 -4.77 -9.31 -10.03
CA ILE A 712 -4.72 -10.65 -9.41
C ILE A 712 -3.35 -10.91 -8.78
N GLN A 713 -3.34 -11.66 -7.68
CA GLN A 713 -2.11 -12.10 -7.01
C GLN A 713 -2.25 -13.50 -6.42
N PHE A 714 -1.10 -14.13 -6.13
CA PHE A 714 -1.04 -15.56 -5.89
C PHE A 714 -0.39 -15.91 -4.55
N ASN A 715 -0.88 -16.96 -3.90
CA ASN A 715 -0.10 -17.78 -2.97
C ASN A 715 0.19 -19.12 -3.66
N VAL A 716 1.44 -19.61 -3.58
CA VAL A 716 1.80 -20.95 -4.09
C VAL A 716 2.47 -21.72 -2.96
N VAL A 717 1.65 -22.29 -2.07
CA VAL A 717 2.12 -22.90 -0.82
C VAL A 717 1.12 -23.93 -0.31
N ASN A 718 1.63 -24.99 0.32
CA ASN A 718 0.79 -26.00 0.96
C ASN A 718 0.32 -25.54 2.34
N ALA A 719 -0.93 -25.86 2.68
CA ALA A 719 -1.49 -25.57 4.00
C ALA A 719 -0.68 -26.25 5.13
N ASP A 720 -0.16 -27.45 4.89
CA ASP A 720 0.63 -28.17 5.90
C ASP A 720 1.98 -27.51 6.18
N THR A 721 2.64 -26.95 5.15
CA THR A 721 3.85 -26.15 5.33
C THR A 721 3.59 -24.93 6.21
N LEU A 722 2.45 -24.25 6.00
CA LEU A 722 2.07 -23.11 6.83
C LEU A 722 1.76 -23.53 8.27
N ARG A 723 1.05 -24.64 8.49
CA ARG A 723 0.80 -25.20 9.84
C ARG A 723 2.10 -25.59 10.54
N GLU A 724 3.03 -26.19 9.82
CA GLU A 724 4.36 -26.54 10.33
C GLU A 724 5.16 -25.29 10.72
N ALA A 725 5.07 -24.22 9.92
CA ALA A 725 5.67 -22.93 10.24
C ALA A 725 5.05 -22.27 11.48
N GLN A 726 3.76 -22.51 11.80
CA GLN A 726 3.17 -22.09 13.07
C GLN A 726 3.76 -22.85 14.28
N LEU A 727 4.08 -24.13 14.11
CA LEU A 727 4.61 -24.98 15.17
C LEU A 727 6.12 -24.78 15.40
N ARG A 728 6.87 -24.50 14.33
CA ARG A 728 8.34 -24.36 14.37
C ARG A 728 8.81 -23.07 13.67
N PRO A 729 8.41 -21.88 14.13
CA PRO A 729 8.67 -20.63 13.44
C PRO A 729 10.15 -20.36 13.14
N GLN A 730 11.06 -20.82 14.01
CA GLN A 730 12.51 -20.67 13.81
C GLN A 730 13.04 -21.36 12.55
N ASP A 731 12.42 -22.47 12.13
CA ASP A 731 12.83 -23.24 10.95
C ASP A 731 12.32 -22.57 9.65
N PHE A 732 11.38 -21.63 9.76
CA PHE A 732 10.69 -20.97 8.66
C PHE A 732 10.86 -19.45 8.69
N ALA A 733 11.92 -18.93 9.33
CA ALA A 733 12.15 -17.49 9.47
C ALA A 733 12.19 -16.73 8.13
N GLY A 734 12.59 -17.40 7.04
CA GLY A 734 12.62 -16.84 5.69
C GLY A 734 11.36 -17.07 4.85
N LEU A 735 10.31 -17.72 5.40
CA LEU A 735 9.10 -18.05 4.64
C LEU A 735 8.28 -16.78 4.36
N VAL A 736 8.25 -16.37 3.09
CA VAL A 736 7.45 -15.24 2.62
C VAL A 736 6.13 -15.74 2.05
N VAL A 737 5.02 -15.09 2.40
CA VAL A 737 3.66 -15.40 1.92
C VAL A 737 2.95 -14.14 1.43
N ARG A 738 1.94 -14.31 0.58
CA ARG A 738 1.04 -13.24 0.15
C ARG A 738 -0.06 -13.02 1.19
N VAL A 739 -0.22 -11.78 1.67
CA VAL A 739 -1.33 -11.42 2.57
C VAL A 739 -2.51 -10.90 1.75
N ALA A 740 -2.46 -9.64 1.36
CA ALA A 740 -3.41 -9.01 0.44
C ALA A 740 -2.83 -7.69 -0.05
N GLY A 741 -2.26 -7.70 -1.26
CA GLY A 741 -1.68 -6.50 -1.87
C GLY A 741 -0.22 -6.28 -1.50
N TYR A 742 0.32 -7.08 -0.58
CA TYR A 742 1.75 -7.14 -0.25
C TYR A 742 2.13 -8.56 0.23
N SER A 743 3.43 -8.83 0.29
CA SER A 743 3.99 -10.04 0.89
C SER A 743 4.66 -9.73 2.23
N ALA A 744 4.72 -10.72 3.12
CA ALA A 744 5.34 -10.60 4.44
C ALA A 744 5.95 -11.94 4.88
N PHE A 745 6.82 -11.89 5.89
CA PHE A 745 7.29 -13.11 6.55
C PHE A 745 6.15 -13.73 7.34
N PHE A 746 5.82 -15.00 7.06
CA PHE A 746 4.69 -15.70 7.68
C PHE A 746 4.78 -15.71 9.20
N VAL A 747 5.98 -15.92 9.75
CA VAL A 747 6.24 -15.99 11.19
C VAL A 747 6.16 -14.64 11.89
N GLU A 748 6.11 -13.53 11.15
CA GLU A 748 5.92 -12.18 11.69
C GLU A 748 4.45 -11.75 11.73
N LEU A 749 3.54 -12.56 11.17
CA LEU A 749 2.10 -12.31 11.17
C LEU A 749 1.46 -12.80 12.48
N SER A 750 0.34 -12.18 12.86
CA SER A 750 -0.45 -12.67 14.00
C SER A 750 -1.06 -14.03 13.68
N LYS A 751 -1.39 -14.80 14.72
CA LYS A 751 -2.02 -16.12 14.55
C LYS A 751 -3.33 -16.04 13.76
N GLU A 752 -4.14 -15.01 13.98
CA GLU A 752 -5.40 -14.86 13.25
C GLU A 752 -5.17 -14.70 11.74
N ILE A 753 -4.16 -13.92 11.34
CA ILE A 753 -3.81 -13.71 9.92
C ILE A 753 -3.19 -14.96 9.31
N GLN A 754 -2.34 -15.67 10.06
CA GLN A 754 -1.79 -16.96 9.62
C GLN A 754 -2.92 -17.97 9.36
N ASP A 755 -3.87 -18.09 10.28
CA ASP A 755 -5.02 -18.99 10.18
C ASP A 755 -5.96 -18.59 9.01
N ASP A 756 -6.11 -17.29 8.73
CA ASP A 756 -6.80 -16.80 7.52
C ASP A 756 -6.14 -17.35 6.24
N ILE A 757 -4.83 -17.13 6.07
CA ILE A 757 -4.09 -17.56 4.87
C ILE A 757 -4.14 -19.09 4.68
N ILE A 758 -4.03 -19.84 5.78
CA ILE A 758 -4.14 -21.30 5.78
C ILE A 758 -5.51 -21.75 5.24
N ARG A 759 -6.59 -21.11 5.69
CA ARG A 759 -7.97 -21.50 5.37
C ARG A 759 -8.42 -21.16 3.95
N ARG A 760 -7.73 -20.26 3.24
CA ARG A 760 -8.08 -19.90 1.84
C ARG A 760 -8.15 -21.14 0.93
N THR A 761 -9.02 -21.11 -0.07
CA THR A 761 -9.18 -22.19 -1.05
C THR A 761 -7.90 -22.40 -1.86
N ALA A 762 -7.43 -23.63 -1.98
CA ALA A 762 -6.30 -23.98 -2.85
C ALA A 762 -6.82 -24.58 -4.15
N HIS A 763 -6.62 -23.88 -5.26
CA HIS A 763 -7.05 -24.32 -6.58
C HIS A 763 -6.04 -25.25 -7.26
N GLN A 764 -6.52 -25.93 -8.30
CA GLN A 764 -5.75 -26.69 -9.28
C GLN A 764 -6.04 -26.13 -10.68
N LEU A 765 -5.07 -26.24 -11.60
CA LEU A 765 -5.10 -25.73 -12.99
C LEU A 765 -5.01 -26.85 -14.02
#